data_AF-A0A6L2JZR7-F1
#
_entry.id   AF-A0A6L2JZR7-F1
#
_cell.length_a   1.000
_cell.length_b   1.000
_cell.length_c   1.000
_cell.angle_alpha   90.00
_cell.angle_beta   90.00
_cell.angle_gamma   90.00
#
_symmetry.space_group_name_H-M   'P 1'
#
loop_
_entity.id
_entity.type
_entity.pdbx_description
1 polymer ?
#
loop_
_entity_poly.entity_id
_entity_poly.type
_entity_poly.pdbx_seq_one_letter_code
_entity_poly.pdbx_strand_id
1 'polypeptide(L)'
;MKCNAAVEALKSTALISWKSTGKQQHTISNCIEKTGIALHSGKNTTVRLWPELAGKGRFFHFGASFIPASIEYAKEVSPLCTTLSRDGWSVRTVEHLLSALEGTGVDNCRIEIVSSHHNDTSAEVPIFDGSAREWVTAIEQVGLTVAMDSNGRSCDKLAPYLTQPVHVSKGDSVIAAFPSKETNISYGINFPQVSAIGLQWFSSVFSTDSYYSKQIASSRTFCVYEEVEKMRGAGLIKGGSAENAVVFSTSKGLLNPPLRSPEEPCRHKILDFIGDVSLFARNGSQGLPVANIIAYKGGHALHAEFVRRLSAAVLRNLSDKLYEKRKLAAYEVEGIVRQLTAIADHDKITAVINLLTHEYTYSPQTNHRKGGLIGLAAATVGLSAEAAQHLEQILPPVINSFSDQDSRVRYYACEALYNIAKVVRGEFIFHFNKIFDALCKLSADSDPNVQSAAHLLDRLVKDIVTESDQFSIEEFIPLLRERMNVLNPYVRQFLVGWITVLDSVPDIDMLGFLPDFLDGLFNMLSDSSHEIRQQADSALSEFLQEIKNSPSVDYGRMAEILVQRAASPDEFTRWTAITWINEFVKLGGDQLVPYYADILGAILPCIADKEEKIRVVARETNEELRAIKADPTEGFDVGAILSIAKRELSNEHEATRIEALHWISTLLSRHRSEVLSFLNDILDTLLKSLSDPSDQVVLLVLEVHAAIAKDEYNFRQLVVFLVHKFRMDNALLERRGALIIRRLCVLLDAERVYRELSKILEGDADLDFASTMVQALNLILLTSSELSDIRNLLKLSLVNAAGRDFFLSLYPSWSHSSMAIISLCLLAQAYQHASSVIQSLTEEDINVIFLVQLDKFIHLLETPIFAYLRLQLLEPGRYTWLLKALYGLIMLLPQQSTAFKILRTRLKTVPSYSFNKEQIQRTSSGDPSTHTDYMSTGLQFSEDGIIDGDSHNGINFESWLQWFQQMQQQHRLHSKSQARARNISISTKEVKEIQKPEEVRGPSPGPEISRPPSRSSRKGPGQLHL
;
A
#
# COMPACT_ATOMS: atom_id res chain seq x y z
N MET A 1 -52.89 -12.09 -13.29
CA MET A 1 -53.60 -12.38 -12.02
C MET A 1 -52.79 -12.03 -10.77
N LYS A 2 -51.49 -12.33 -10.66
CA LYS A 2 -50.67 -12.04 -9.45
C LYS A 2 -50.44 -10.55 -9.11
N CYS A 3 -50.30 -9.64 -10.08
CA CYS A 3 -50.23 -8.19 -9.81
C CYS A 3 -51.49 -7.62 -9.14
N ASN A 4 -52.66 -8.24 -9.35
CA ASN A 4 -53.90 -7.74 -8.75
C ASN A 4 -53.93 -7.98 -7.24
N ALA A 5 -53.38 -9.09 -6.75
CA ALA A 5 -53.33 -9.42 -5.32
C ALA A 5 -52.39 -8.52 -4.51
N ALA A 6 -51.24 -8.13 -5.09
CA ALA A 6 -50.30 -7.19 -4.45
C ALA A 6 -50.87 -5.77 -4.39
N VAL A 7 -51.46 -5.33 -5.50
CA VAL A 7 -52.14 -4.04 -5.60
C VAL A 7 -53.38 -4.02 -4.70
N GLU A 8 -54.10 -5.14 -4.56
CA GLU A 8 -55.15 -5.30 -3.57
C GLU A 8 -54.58 -5.29 -2.15
N ALA A 9 -53.51 -6.00 -1.80
CA ALA A 9 -52.93 -5.97 -0.45
C ALA A 9 -52.48 -4.55 -0.03
N LEU A 10 -51.94 -3.77 -0.97
CA LEU A 10 -51.56 -2.35 -0.76
C LEU A 10 -52.77 -1.39 -0.83
N LYS A 11 -53.93 -1.83 -1.33
CA LYS A 11 -55.19 -1.06 -1.38
C LYS A 11 -56.23 -1.50 -0.32
N SER A 12 -56.17 -2.73 0.18
CA SER A 12 -57.22 -3.42 0.96
C SER A 12 -57.17 -3.11 2.44
N THR A 13 -56.11 -2.42 2.90
CA THR A 13 -55.98 -1.83 4.24
C THR A 13 -56.38 -0.35 4.26
N ALA A 14 -57.22 0.08 3.30
CA ALA A 14 -57.73 1.44 3.29
C ALA A 14 -58.52 1.72 4.58
N LEU A 15 -58.04 2.71 5.34
CA LEU A 15 -58.74 3.30 6.48
C LEU A 15 -60.18 3.72 6.15
N ILE A 16 -60.46 3.98 4.87
CA ILE A 16 -61.71 4.53 4.36
C ILE A 16 -62.32 3.60 3.30
N SER A 17 -63.60 3.30 3.47
CA SER A 17 -64.48 2.69 2.47
C SER A 17 -65.46 3.74 1.95
N TRP A 18 -65.42 4.06 0.65
CA TRP A 18 -66.38 4.98 0.04
C TRP A 18 -67.69 4.25 -0.27
N LYS A 19 -68.80 4.74 0.28
CA LYS A 19 -70.14 4.15 0.06
C LYS A 19 -71.10 5.19 -0.46
N SER A 20 -72.07 4.77 -1.27
CA SER A 20 -73.15 5.66 -1.73
C SER A 20 -73.98 6.14 -0.54
N THR A 21 -74.29 7.43 -0.52
CA THR A 21 -75.18 8.05 0.48
C THR A 21 -76.66 7.88 0.13
N GLY A 22 -76.97 7.40 -1.08
CA GLY A 22 -78.33 7.41 -1.63
C GLY A 22 -78.82 8.79 -2.08
N LYS A 23 -77.99 9.85 -1.93
CA LYS A 23 -78.27 11.21 -2.41
C LYS A 23 -77.48 11.49 -3.70
N GLN A 24 -77.97 12.41 -4.53
CA GLN A 24 -77.23 12.93 -5.69
C GLN A 24 -76.30 14.07 -5.27
N GLN A 25 -75.25 14.33 -6.04
CA GLN A 25 -74.37 15.48 -5.83
C GLN A 25 -75.11 16.78 -6.14
N HIS A 26 -74.93 17.80 -5.28
CA HIS A 26 -75.56 19.11 -5.44
C HIS A 26 -74.55 20.23 -5.75
N THR A 27 -75.07 21.29 -6.33
CA THR A 27 -74.40 22.58 -6.54
C THR A 27 -75.38 23.70 -6.15
N ILE A 28 -74.90 24.93 -6.01
CA ILE A 28 -75.78 26.11 -5.84
C ILE A 28 -76.59 26.38 -7.11
N SER A 29 -77.83 26.89 -6.96
CA SER A 29 -78.75 27.14 -8.08
C SER A 29 -78.43 28.39 -8.90
N ASN A 30 -77.74 29.36 -8.31
CA ASN A 30 -77.35 30.63 -8.95
C ASN A 30 -76.02 31.14 -8.37
N CYS A 31 -75.40 32.12 -9.02
CA CYS A 31 -74.16 32.74 -8.55
C CYS A 31 -74.40 33.52 -7.23
N ILE A 32 -73.51 33.35 -6.26
CA ILE A 32 -73.45 34.14 -5.03
C ILE A 32 -72.23 35.03 -5.10
N GLU A 33 -72.37 36.34 -4.88
CA GLU A 33 -71.26 37.27 -4.74
C GLU A 33 -71.28 37.92 -3.37
N LYS A 34 -70.15 37.91 -2.67
CA LYS A 34 -69.96 38.61 -1.39
C LYS A 34 -68.60 39.29 -1.34
N THR A 35 -68.59 40.51 -0.80
CA THR A 35 -67.38 41.30 -0.58
C THR A 35 -67.23 41.60 0.91
N GLY A 36 -66.03 41.45 1.45
CA GLY A 36 -65.76 41.78 2.83
C GLY A 36 -64.27 41.88 3.15
N ILE A 37 -63.99 42.24 4.41
CA ILE A 37 -62.63 42.37 4.93
C ILE A 37 -62.09 40.99 5.31
N ALA A 38 -60.86 40.71 4.91
CA ALA A 38 -60.13 39.51 5.28
C ALA A 38 -59.47 39.65 6.67
N LEU A 39 -59.47 38.57 7.48
CA LEU A 39 -59.07 38.62 8.89
C LEU A 39 -57.61 39.03 9.07
N HIS A 40 -56.67 38.31 8.47
CA HIS A 40 -55.25 38.50 8.71
C HIS A 40 -54.66 39.65 7.90
N SER A 41 -54.99 39.72 6.62
CA SER A 41 -54.46 40.74 5.70
C SER A 41 -55.11 42.11 5.88
N GLY A 42 -56.36 42.18 6.37
CA GLY A 42 -57.14 43.42 6.46
C GLY A 42 -57.55 44.00 5.11
N LYS A 43 -57.33 43.27 4.01
CA LYS A 43 -57.71 43.69 2.65
C LYS A 43 -59.16 43.34 2.36
N ASN A 44 -59.81 44.10 1.49
CA ASN A 44 -61.11 43.70 0.94
C ASN A 44 -60.92 42.66 -0.15
N THR A 45 -61.67 41.56 -0.05
CA THR A 45 -61.72 40.51 -1.06
C THR A 45 -63.17 40.25 -1.48
N THR A 46 -63.38 39.99 -2.76
CA THR A 46 -64.68 39.58 -3.31
C THR A 46 -64.60 38.12 -3.67
N VAL A 47 -65.54 37.32 -3.18
CA VAL A 47 -65.64 35.89 -3.48
C VAL A 47 -66.96 35.64 -4.20
N ARG A 48 -66.89 34.95 -5.35
CA ARG A 48 -68.03 34.48 -6.11
C ARG A 48 -68.10 32.97 -6.06
N LEU A 49 -69.25 32.44 -5.69
CA LEU A 49 -69.55 31.02 -5.77
C LEU A 49 -70.35 30.79 -7.04
N TRP A 50 -69.83 29.96 -7.93
CA TRP A 50 -70.48 29.59 -9.19
C TRP A 50 -70.97 28.14 -9.15
N PRO A 51 -72.15 27.85 -9.72
CA PRO A 51 -72.57 26.48 -9.96
C PRO A 51 -71.54 25.72 -10.80
N GLU A 52 -71.36 24.43 -10.52
CA GLU A 52 -70.38 23.61 -11.23
C GLU A 52 -70.89 22.19 -11.53
N LEU A 53 -70.31 21.57 -12.56
CA LEU A 53 -70.69 20.24 -13.03
C LEU A 53 -70.45 19.15 -11.98
N ALA A 54 -71.26 18.10 -12.03
CA ALA A 54 -71.09 16.93 -11.19
C ALA A 54 -69.71 16.29 -11.38
N GLY A 55 -69.12 15.80 -10.29
CA GLY A 55 -67.79 15.17 -10.29
C GLY A 55 -66.61 16.15 -10.26
N LYS A 56 -66.84 17.47 -10.33
CA LYS A 56 -65.76 18.47 -10.29
C LYS A 56 -65.28 18.79 -8.87
N GLY A 57 -66.14 18.62 -7.87
CA GLY A 57 -65.87 19.02 -6.50
C GLY A 57 -65.76 20.53 -6.32
N ARG A 58 -65.12 20.93 -5.22
CA ARG A 58 -64.88 22.33 -4.87
C ARG A 58 -63.47 22.76 -5.24
N PHE A 59 -63.31 23.91 -5.86
CA PHE A 59 -61.99 24.46 -6.16
C PHE A 59 -62.01 25.99 -6.17
N PHE A 60 -60.86 26.58 -5.83
CA PHE A 60 -60.64 28.01 -5.88
C PHE A 60 -60.07 28.41 -7.24
N HIS A 61 -60.62 29.48 -7.82
CA HIS A 61 -60.11 30.13 -9.02
C HIS A 61 -59.56 31.50 -8.63
N PHE A 62 -58.23 31.65 -8.67
CA PHE A 62 -57.55 32.89 -8.31
C PHE A 62 -56.46 33.21 -9.34
N GLY A 63 -56.56 34.39 -9.96
CA GLY A 63 -55.65 34.79 -11.04
C GLY A 63 -55.73 33.81 -12.21
N ALA A 64 -54.60 33.17 -12.53
CA ALA A 64 -54.51 32.14 -13.57
C ALA A 64 -54.56 30.69 -13.01
N SER A 65 -54.74 30.52 -11.70
CA SER A 65 -54.61 29.22 -11.02
C SER A 65 -55.96 28.64 -10.59
N PHE A 66 -56.08 27.32 -10.74
CA PHE A 66 -57.16 26.51 -10.22
C PHE A 66 -56.63 25.63 -9.08
N ILE A 67 -57.02 25.93 -7.85
CA ILE A 67 -56.55 25.27 -6.64
C ILE A 67 -57.68 24.38 -6.10
N PRO A 68 -57.62 23.04 -6.27
CA PRO A 68 -58.59 22.14 -5.69
C PRO A 68 -58.68 22.31 -4.17
N ALA A 69 -59.89 22.28 -3.61
CA ALA A 69 -60.11 22.23 -2.16
C ALA A 69 -59.79 20.83 -1.64
N SER A 70 -58.50 20.49 -1.64
CA SER A 70 -57.97 19.18 -1.27
C SER A 70 -56.77 19.32 -0.36
N ILE A 71 -56.60 18.34 0.54
CA ILE A 71 -55.50 18.29 1.51
C ILE A 71 -54.12 18.31 0.85
N GLU A 72 -54.02 17.84 -0.40
CA GLU A 72 -52.78 17.83 -1.18
C GLU A 72 -52.22 19.25 -1.45
N TYR A 73 -53.09 20.26 -1.43
CA TYR A 73 -52.72 21.66 -1.66
C TYR A 73 -52.60 22.47 -0.35
N ALA A 74 -52.84 21.86 0.82
CA ALA A 74 -52.77 22.55 2.10
C ALA A 74 -51.32 22.71 2.60
N LYS A 75 -50.89 23.95 2.90
CA LYS A 75 -49.56 24.26 3.46
C LYS A 75 -49.45 23.79 4.91
N GLU A 76 -48.28 23.26 5.29
CA GLU A 76 -48.00 22.71 6.64
C GLU A 76 -47.70 23.78 7.72
N VAL A 77 -47.64 25.07 7.34
CA VAL A 77 -46.86 26.07 8.09
C VAL A 77 -47.69 26.98 9.01
N SER A 78 -49.03 27.02 8.91
CA SER A 78 -49.83 27.99 9.68
C SER A 78 -50.70 27.34 10.77
N PRO A 79 -50.47 27.65 12.06
CA PRO A 79 -51.37 27.21 13.14
C PRO A 79 -52.66 28.05 13.25
N LEU A 80 -52.77 29.15 12.50
CA LEU A 80 -53.82 30.16 12.68
C LEU A 80 -54.95 30.11 11.64
N CYS A 81 -54.73 29.50 10.48
CA CYS A 81 -55.72 29.37 9.42
C CYS A 81 -55.29 28.28 8.43
N THR A 82 -56.23 27.77 7.64
CA THR A 82 -55.89 26.84 6.56
C THR A 82 -55.57 27.60 5.27
N THR A 83 -54.45 27.25 4.65
CA THR A 83 -53.96 27.87 3.41
C THR A 83 -53.79 26.84 2.32
N LEU A 84 -54.50 27.02 1.21
CA LEU A 84 -54.33 26.21 0.01
C LEU A 84 -53.40 26.91 -0.97
N SER A 85 -52.50 26.17 -1.62
CA SER A 85 -51.57 26.73 -2.58
C SER A 85 -51.25 25.81 -3.73
N ARG A 86 -51.11 26.39 -4.92
CA ARG A 86 -50.70 25.69 -6.14
C ARG A 86 -50.03 26.69 -7.09
N ASP A 87 -48.90 26.28 -7.66
CA ASP A 87 -48.19 27.02 -8.72
C ASP A 87 -47.89 28.48 -8.34
N GLY A 88 -47.50 28.72 -7.07
CA GLY A 88 -47.17 30.04 -6.54
C GLY A 88 -48.37 30.89 -6.08
N TRP A 89 -49.61 30.47 -6.38
CA TRP A 89 -50.83 31.11 -5.93
C TRP A 89 -51.32 30.52 -4.61
N SER A 90 -51.87 31.35 -3.71
CA SER A 90 -52.47 30.84 -2.46
C SER A 90 -53.76 31.54 -2.04
N VAL A 91 -54.64 30.76 -1.40
CA VAL A 91 -55.85 31.26 -0.75
C VAL A 91 -55.81 30.86 0.72
N ARG A 92 -56.00 31.83 1.61
CA ARG A 92 -55.95 31.67 3.07
C ARG A 92 -57.33 31.76 3.71
N THR A 93 -57.44 31.24 4.93
CA THR A 93 -58.64 31.34 5.77
C THR A 93 -59.84 30.67 5.10
N VAL A 94 -59.60 29.53 4.43
CA VAL A 94 -60.61 28.83 3.63
C VAL A 94 -61.63 28.06 4.47
N GLU A 95 -61.28 27.76 5.72
CA GLU A 95 -61.99 26.87 6.63
C GLU A 95 -63.47 27.25 6.81
N HIS A 96 -63.82 28.52 7.03
CA HIS A 96 -65.21 28.91 7.27
C HIS A 96 -66.10 28.71 6.05
N LEU A 97 -65.61 29.10 4.87
CA LEU A 97 -66.34 28.93 3.62
C LEU A 97 -66.48 27.45 3.28
N LEU A 98 -65.40 26.67 3.39
CA LEU A 98 -65.45 25.23 3.14
C LEU A 98 -66.37 24.51 4.14
N SER A 99 -66.38 24.95 5.40
CA SER A 99 -67.31 24.45 6.43
C SER A 99 -68.76 24.76 6.06
N ALA A 100 -69.04 25.98 5.57
CA ALA A 100 -70.37 26.35 5.06
C ALA A 100 -70.80 25.48 3.88
N LEU A 101 -69.91 25.27 2.90
CA LEU A 101 -70.20 24.45 1.72
C LEU A 101 -70.44 22.97 2.09
N GLU A 102 -69.60 22.39 2.95
CA GLU A 102 -69.77 21.01 3.44
C GLU A 102 -71.08 20.88 4.24
N GLY A 103 -71.31 21.78 5.19
CA GLY A 103 -72.45 21.74 6.12
C GLY A 103 -73.80 22.05 5.48
N THR A 104 -73.82 22.74 4.33
CA THR A 104 -75.04 22.99 3.54
C THR A 104 -75.23 21.99 2.40
N GLY A 105 -74.25 21.14 2.12
CA GLY A 105 -74.35 20.13 1.05
C GLY A 105 -74.05 20.65 -0.36
N VAL A 106 -73.21 21.68 -0.49
CA VAL A 106 -72.68 22.12 -1.79
C VAL A 106 -71.44 21.27 -2.14
N ASP A 107 -71.64 20.29 -3.02
CA ASP A 107 -70.62 19.31 -3.37
C ASP A 107 -69.71 19.78 -4.51
N ASN A 108 -70.29 20.47 -5.50
CA ASN A 108 -69.58 21.00 -6.66
C ASN A 108 -69.73 22.52 -6.67
N CYS A 109 -68.60 23.25 -6.70
CA CYS A 109 -68.60 24.71 -6.69
C CYS A 109 -67.27 25.26 -7.17
N ARG A 110 -67.33 26.23 -8.09
CA ARG A 110 -66.19 27.06 -8.46
C ARG A 110 -66.19 28.32 -7.59
N ILE A 111 -65.14 28.47 -6.79
CA ILE A 111 -64.95 29.57 -5.84
C ILE A 111 -63.98 30.57 -6.45
N GLU A 112 -64.50 31.57 -7.14
CA GLU A 112 -63.68 32.64 -7.71
C GLU A 112 -63.37 33.69 -6.64
N ILE A 113 -62.11 34.11 -6.52
CA ILE A 113 -61.69 35.15 -5.57
C ILE A 113 -60.96 36.27 -6.28
N VAL A 114 -61.30 37.51 -5.93
CA VAL A 114 -60.69 38.72 -6.46
C VAL A 114 -60.17 39.57 -5.30
N SER A 115 -58.86 39.85 -5.30
CA SER A 115 -58.21 40.77 -4.35
C SER A 115 -58.30 42.21 -4.86
N SER A 116 -58.32 43.18 -3.94
CA SER A 116 -58.28 44.61 -4.26
C SER A 116 -56.98 45.08 -4.93
N HIS A 117 -55.91 44.26 -4.94
CA HIS A 117 -54.66 44.55 -5.62
C HIS A 117 -54.37 43.50 -6.71
N HIS A 118 -54.29 43.94 -7.97
CA HIS A 118 -54.15 43.06 -9.13
C HIS A 118 -52.83 42.25 -9.19
N ASN A 119 -51.81 42.63 -8.41
CA ASN A 119 -50.51 41.94 -8.38
C ASN A 119 -50.35 40.95 -7.21
N ASP A 120 -51.37 40.77 -6.37
CA ASP A 120 -51.29 39.82 -5.26
C ASP A 120 -51.33 38.37 -5.77
N THR A 121 -50.32 37.57 -5.41
CA THR A 121 -50.33 36.10 -5.61
C THR A 121 -50.95 35.33 -4.45
N SER A 122 -51.39 36.04 -3.39
CA SER A 122 -52.13 35.47 -2.27
C SER A 122 -53.39 36.27 -1.98
N ALA A 123 -54.52 35.58 -1.88
CA ALA A 123 -55.80 36.14 -1.42
C ALA A 123 -56.26 35.45 -0.12
N GLU A 124 -57.26 36.04 0.54
CA GLU A 124 -57.82 35.55 1.79
C GLU A 124 -59.34 35.66 1.73
N VAL A 125 -60.05 34.62 2.15
CA VAL A 125 -61.52 34.62 2.16
C VAL A 125 -62.02 35.64 3.21
N PRO A 126 -63.05 36.46 2.91
CA PRO A 126 -63.61 37.40 3.88
C PRO A 126 -64.09 36.72 5.16
N ILE A 127 -63.87 37.38 6.31
CA ILE A 127 -64.22 36.83 7.63
C ILE A 127 -65.63 37.23 8.10
N PHE A 128 -66.21 38.28 7.52
CA PHE A 128 -67.50 38.86 7.88
C PHE A 128 -67.66 39.09 9.38
N ASP A 129 -68.67 38.50 10.01
CA ASP A 129 -68.93 38.58 11.45
C ASP A 129 -68.10 37.61 12.29
N GLY A 130 -67.13 36.92 11.70
CA GLY A 130 -66.29 35.92 12.38
C GLY A 130 -66.80 34.49 12.25
N SER A 131 -67.97 34.27 11.67
CA SER A 131 -68.62 32.96 11.57
C SER A 131 -68.88 32.55 10.12
N ALA A 132 -69.42 31.33 9.91
CA ALA A 132 -69.84 30.86 8.59
C ALA A 132 -71.27 31.31 8.22
N ARG A 133 -71.97 32.01 9.12
CA ARG A 133 -73.40 32.33 8.99
C ARG A 133 -73.73 33.09 7.71
N GLU A 134 -72.93 34.07 7.32
CA GLU A 134 -73.21 34.85 6.11
C GLU A 134 -73.13 34.02 4.83
N TRP A 135 -72.20 33.04 4.79
CA TRP A 135 -72.11 32.09 3.69
C TRP A 135 -73.32 31.16 3.66
N VAL A 136 -73.70 30.61 4.81
CA VAL A 136 -74.87 29.74 4.93
C VAL A 136 -76.15 30.46 4.50
N THR A 137 -76.40 31.67 5.01
CA THR A 137 -77.58 32.46 4.63
C THR A 137 -77.61 32.73 3.13
N ALA A 138 -76.46 33.03 2.51
CA ALA A 138 -76.40 33.27 1.06
C ALA A 138 -76.68 31.99 0.24
N ILE A 139 -76.18 30.83 0.69
CA ILE A 139 -76.46 29.53 0.07
C ILE A 139 -77.94 29.17 0.21
N GLU A 140 -78.52 29.36 1.41
CA GLU A 140 -79.95 29.09 1.67
C GLU A 140 -80.86 30.02 0.85
N GLN A 141 -80.49 31.28 0.64
CA GLN A 141 -81.24 32.24 -0.17
C GLN A 141 -81.29 31.85 -1.66
N VAL A 142 -80.19 31.34 -2.21
CA VAL A 142 -80.11 30.90 -3.60
C VAL A 142 -80.68 29.50 -3.80
N GLY A 143 -80.55 28.64 -2.80
CA GLY A 143 -80.93 27.23 -2.85
C GLY A 143 -79.93 26.34 -3.59
N LEU A 144 -80.19 25.04 -3.52
CA LEU A 144 -79.38 24.00 -4.16
C LEU A 144 -80.13 23.39 -5.35
N THR A 145 -79.37 22.91 -6.31
CA THR A 145 -79.85 22.10 -7.43
C THR A 145 -78.96 20.87 -7.62
N VAL A 146 -79.51 19.83 -8.24
CA VAL A 146 -78.73 18.63 -8.59
C VAL A 146 -77.68 19.01 -9.63
N ALA A 147 -76.42 18.70 -9.34
CA ALA A 147 -75.33 18.91 -10.29
C ALA A 147 -75.44 17.86 -11.40
N MET A 148 -75.28 18.30 -12.65
CA MET A 148 -75.24 17.42 -13.82
C MET A 148 -73.81 17.37 -14.38
N ASP A 149 -73.39 16.22 -14.89
CA ASP A 149 -72.16 16.07 -15.64
C ASP A 149 -72.27 16.76 -17.02
N SER A 150 -71.17 16.80 -17.77
CA SER A 150 -71.14 17.35 -19.15
C SER A 150 -72.10 16.66 -20.12
N ASN A 151 -72.65 15.49 -19.78
CA ASN A 151 -73.61 14.74 -20.59
C ASN A 151 -75.05 14.88 -20.05
N GLY A 152 -75.30 15.75 -19.07
CA GLY A 152 -76.62 15.98 -18.48
C GLY A 152 -77.07 14.89 -17.49
N ARG A 153 -76.16 14.07 -16.97
CA ARG A 153 -76.49 13.01 -15.99
C ARG A 153 -76.12 13.43 -14.58
N SER A 154 -76.92 13.04 -13.61
CA SER A 154 -76.59 13.24 -12.20
C SER A 154 -75.56 12.20 -11.74
N CYS A 155 -74.78 12.54 -10.71
CA CYS A 155 -73.81 11.63 -10.08
C CYS A 155 -74.24 11.33 -8.64
N ASP A 156 -74.07 10.07 -8.23
CA ASP A 156 -74.23 9.67 -6.83
C ASP A 156 -73.20 10.37 -5.93
N LYS A 157 -73.66 10.82 -4.77
CA LYS A 157 -72.80 11.33 -3.70
C LYS A 157 -72.31 10.17 -2.84
N LEU A 158 -70.99 10.03 -2.73
CA LEU A 158 -70.36 9.05 -1.83
C LEU A 158 -69.98 9.70 -0.50
N ALA A 159 -69.90 8.89 0.55
CA ALA A 159 -69.34 9.27 1.85
C ALA A 159 -68.22 8.31 2.27
N PRO A 160 -67.16 8.83 2.94
CA PRO A 160 -66.06 8.01 3.40
C PRO A 160 -66.37 7.38 4.76
N TYR A 161 -66.53 6.05 4.81
CA TYR A 161 -66.74 5.29 6.04
C TYR A 161 -65.42 4.83 6.62
N LEU A 162 -65.18 5.13 7.89
CA LEU A 162 -64.00 4.66 8.60
C LEU A 162 -64.14 3.15 8.91
N THR A 163 -63.15 2.36 8.49
CA THR A 163 -63.17 0.89 8.64
C THR A 163 -62.46 0.42 9.91
N GLN A 164 -61.53 1.21 10.43
CA GLN A 164 -60.75 0.91 11.64
C GLN A 164 -60.42 2.21 12.40
N PRO A 165 -60.18 2.15 13.73
CA PRO A 165 -59.83 3.34 14.49
C PRO A 165 -58.56 4.04 13.97
N VAL A 166 -58.54 5.36 14.01
CA VAL A 166 -57.40 6.19 13.60
C VAL A 166 -57.22 7.33 14.58
N HIS A 167 -55.98 7.71 14.88
CA HIS A 167 -55.69 8.86 15.73
C HIS A 167 -54.45 9.62 15.24
N VAL A 168 -54.40 10.91 15.59
CA VAL A 168 -53.23 11.79 15.46
C VAL A 168 -53.10 12.61 16.74
N SER A 169 -51.86 12.89 17.16
CA SER A 169 -51.60 13.62 18.40
C SER A 169 -50.37 14.52 18.29
N LYS A 170 -50.44 15.72 18.87
CA LYS A 170 -49.33 16.67 18.96
C LYS A 170 -49.32 17.33 20.34
N GLY A 171 -48.33 17.02 21.15
CA GLY A 171 -48.30 17.45 22.55
C GLY A 171 -49.50 16.90 23.31
N ASP A 172 -50.28 17.79 23.93
CA ASP A 172 -51.52 17.43 24.63
C ASP A 172 -52.79 17.57 23.76
N SER A 173 -52.63 17.79 22.45
CA SER A 173 -53.72 17.88 21.47
C SER A 173 -53.89 16.54 20.75
N VAL A 174 -55.12 16.06 20.60
CA VAL A 174 -55.41 14.75 20.02
C VAL A 174 -56.68 14.79 19.16
N ILE A 175 -56.68 14.02 18.07
CA ILE A 175 -57.88 13.70 17.30
C ILE A 175 -57.90 12.19 17.13
N ALA A 176 -59.00 11.55 17.53
CA ALA A 176 -59.24 10.13 17.35
C ALA A 176 -60.58 9.94 16.64
N ALA A 177 -60.64 9.01 15.70
CA ALA A 177 -61.87 8.61 15.03
C ALA A 177 -62.04 7.10 15.11
N PHE A 178 -63.27 6.69 15.39
CA PHE A 178 -63.67 5.29 15.56
C PHE A 178 -64.76 4.94 14.54
N PRO A 179 -64.75 3.73 13.95
CA PRO A 179 -65.82 3.29 13.05
C PRO A 179 -67.20 3.47 13.68
N SER A 180 -68.14 4.05 12.93
CA SER A 180 -69.51 4.35 13.38
C SER A 180 -70.49 4.26 12.22
N LYS A 181 -71.79 4.13 12.52
CA LYS A 181 -72.87 4.18 11.53
C LYS A 181 -73.21 5.61 11.08
N GLU A 182 -72.92 6.58 11.93
CA GLU A 182 -73.20 8.00 11.75
C GLU A 182 -71.96 8.84 12.08
N THR A 183 -71.89 10.05 11.52
CA THR A 183 -70.84 11.01 11.85
C THR A 183 -71.15 11.69 13.19
N ASN A 184 -70.34 11.43 14.20
CA ASN A 184 -70.41 12.10 15.50
C ASN A 184 -69.13 12.90 15.72
N ILE A 185 -69.24 14.13 16.19
CA ILE A 185 -68.09 14.98 16.50
C ILE A 185 -68.21 15.46 17.95
N SER A 186 -67.28 15.00 18.79
CA SER A 186 -67.05 15.47 20.15
C SER A 186 -65.78 16.31 20.18
N TYR A 187 -65.90 17.58 20.50
CA TYR A 187 -64.77 18.51 20.50
C TYR A 187 -64.57 19.13 21.87
N GLY A 188 -63.33 19.10 22.36
CA GLY A 188 -62.92 19.69 23.63
C GLY A 188 -61.87 20.77 23.43
N ILE A 189 -62.02 21.88 24.14
CA ILE A 189 -61.04 22.98 24.19
C ILE A 189 -60.67 23.28 25.64
N ASN A 190 -59.45 23.75 25.88
CA ASN A 190 -58.99 24.08 27.22
C ASN A 190 -58.10 25.33 27.20
N PHE A 191 -58.61 26.43 27.76
CA PHE A 191 -57.93 27.72 27.91
C PHE A 191 -57.85 28.10 29.39
N PRO A 192 -56.98 27.46 30.19
CA PRO A 192 -56.94 27.66 31.65
C PRO A 192 -56.56 29.09 32.06
N GLN A 193 -55.85 29.81 31.20
CA GLN A 193 -55.46 31.21 31.40
C GLN A 193 -56.60 32.21 31.21
N VAL A 194 -57.73 31.78 30.61
CA VAL A 194 -58.94 32.61 30.43
C VAL A 194 -60.12 31.88 31.06
N SER A 195 -60.43 32.21 32.31
CA SER A 195 -61.50 31.55 33.09
C SER A 195 -62.87 31.59 32.41
N ALA A 196 -63.17 32.65 31.64
CA ALA A 196 -64.40 32.80 30.87
C ALA A 196 -64.55 31.79 29.71
N ILE A 197 -63.46 31.18 29.24
CA ILE A 197 -63.47 30.08 28.27
C ILE A 197 -63.33 28.76 29.03
N GLY A 198 -62.25 28.60 29.80
CA GLY A 198 -61.97 27.40 30.59
C GLY A 198 -61.89 26.12 29.75
N LEU A 199 -62.32 25.00 30.36
CA LEU A 199 -62.50 23.71 29.70
C LEU A 199 -63.94 23.61 29.19
N GLN A 200 -64.12 23.45 27.88
CA GLN A 200 -65.43 23.27 27.26
C GLN A 200 -65.43 22.00 26.42
N TRP A 201 -66.57 21.31 26.40
CA TRP A 201 -66.83 20.18 25.52
C TRP A 201 -68.16 20.37 24.81
N PHE A 202 -68.21 20.07 23.53
CA PHE A 202 -69.44 20.01 22.76
C PHE A 202 -69.46 18.75 21.90
N SER A 203 -70.59 18.05 21.90
CA SER A 203 -70.79 16.84 21.11
C SER A 203 -72.01 16.97 20.21
N SER A 204 -71.88 16.54 18.96
CA SER A 204 -72.93 16.68 17.94
C SER A 204 -72.99 15.48 17.02
N VAL A 205 -74.22 15.11 16.63
CA VAL A 205 -74.52 14.08 15.62
C VAL A 205 -74.83 14.82 14.31
N PHE A 206 -74.03 14.57 13.28
CA PHE A 206 -74.15 15.20 11.96
C PHE A 206 -75.10 14.41 11.05
N SER A 207 -76.37 14.26 11.45
CA SER A 207 -77.36 13.43 10.74
C SER A 207 -78.56 14.17 10.13
N THR A 208 -78.70 15.49 10.32
CA THR A 208 -79.89 16.23 9.85
C THR A 208 -79.57 17.47 9.00
N ASP A 209 -80.35 17.66 7.93
CA ASP A 209 -80.18 18.67 6.86
C ASP A 209 -80.34 20.15 7.32
N SER A 210 -80.36 20.44 8.63
CA SER A 210 -80.37 21.83 9.15
C SER A 210 -79.62 22.03 10.47
N TYR A 211 -78.89 21.01 10.97
CA TYR A 211 -78.20 21.11 12.25
C TYR A 211 -77.03 22.09 12.20
N TYR A 212 -76.20 21.96 11.16
CA TYR A 212 -75.02 22.82 10.98
C TYR A 212 -75.38 24.30 10.98
N SER A 213 -76.40 24.70 10.22
CA SER A 213 -76.84 26.10 10.12
C SER A 213 -77.34 26.66 11.45
N LYS A 214 -78.06 25.85 12.25
CA LYS A 214 -78.62 26.26 13.54
C LYS A 214 -77.60 26.27 14.69
N GLN A 215 -76.68 25.31 14.73
CA GLN A 215 -75.88 25.00 15.93
C GLN A 215 -74.41 25.38 15.84
N ILE A 216 -73.84 25.45 14.62
CA ILE A 216 -72.40 25.62 14.38
C ILE A 216 -72.12 26.87 13.55
N ALA A 217 -72.86 27.11 12.47
CA ALA A 217 -72.55 28.15 11.50
C ALA A 217 -72.46 29.57 12.07
N SER A 218 -73.20 29.86 13.16
CA SER A 218 -73.24 31.18 13.80
C SER A 218 -72.12 31.44 14.83
N SER A 219 -71.27 30.45 15.10
CA SER A 219 -70.18 30.54 16.08
C SER A 219 -69.01 31.35 15.55
N ARG A 220 -68.78 32.51 16.15
CA ARG A 220 -67.72 33.45 15.73
C ARG A 220 -66.36 32.98 16.19
N THR A 221 -65.33 33.35 15.42
CA THR A 221 -63.93 33.25 15.83
C THR A 221 -63.68 34.04 17.12
N PHE A 222 -62.66 33.65 17.87
CA PHE A 222 -62.37 34.22 19.17
C PHE A 222 -60.88 34.43 19.40
N CYS A 223 -60.54 35.39 20.25
CA CYS A 223 -59.16 35.68 20.62
C CYS A 223 -59.02 36.10 22.08
N VAL A 224 -57.79 36.01 22.58
CA VAL A 224 -57.40 36.54 23.89
C VAL A 224 -56.85 37.95 23.70
N TYR A 225 -57.45 38.94 24.37
CA TYR A 225 -57.15 40.37 24.23
C TYR A 225 -55.67 40.66 24.43
N GLU A 226 -55.05 40.04 25.45
CA GLU A 226 -53.64 40.22 25.78
C GLU A 226 -52.69 39.71 24.68
N GLU A 227 -53.17 38.89 23.74
CA GLU A 227 -52.38 38.39 22.61
C GLU A 227 -52.57 39.22 21.32
N VAL A 228 -53.56 40.13 21.30
CA VAL A 228 -53.93 40.92 20.10
C VAL A 228 -52.79 41.81 19.63
N GLU A 229 -52.11 42.52 20.52
CA GLU A 229 -50.99 43.40 20.13
C GLU A 229 -49.84 42.60 19.51
N LYS A 230 -49.52 41.43 20.08
CA LYS A 230 -48.50 40.53 19.54
C LYS A 230 -48.87 40.03 18.14
N MET A 231 -50.12 39.62 17.94
CA MET A 231 -50.59 39.15 16.63
C MET A 231 -50.59 40.28 15.59
N ARG A 232 -51.03 41.50 15.96
CA ARG A 232 -50.96 42.69 15.10
C ARG A 232 -49.52 43.06 14.75
N GLY A 233 -48.60 42.99 15.72
CA GLY A 233 -47.17 43.22 15.52
C GLY A 233 -46.53 42.20 14.57
N ALA A 234 -47.02 40.96 14.55
CA ALA A 234 -46.64 39.93 13.58
C ALA A 234 -47.32 40.08 12.21
N GLY A 235 -48.06 41.17 11.98
CA GLY A 235 -48.76 41.44 10.72
C GLY A 235 -50.01 40.58 10.50
N LEU A 236 -50.55 39.96 11.56
CA LEU A 236 -51.76 39.15 11.55
C LEU A 236 -52.94 39.96 12.09
N ILE A 237 -54.16 39.43 11.92
CA ILE A 237 -55.43 39.98 12.41
C ILE A 237 -55.65 41.48 12.10
N LYS A 238 -55.09 41.98 10.99
CA LYS A 238 -55.19 43.40 10.60
C LYS A 238 -56.64 43.84 10.36
N GLY A 239 -57.49 42.92 9.89
CA GLY A 239 -58.93 43.11 9.72
C GLY A 239 -59.76 42.70 10.95
N GLY A 240 -59.14 42.22 12.03
CA GLY A 240 -59.85 41.79 13.24
C GLY A 240 -60.44 42.95 14.04
N SER A 241 -61.68 42.81 14.48
CA SER A 241 -62.42 43.79 15.29
C SER A 241 -63.34 43.09 16.29
N ALA A 242 -63.92 43.84 17.24
CA ALA A 242 -64.92 43.30 18.16
C ALA A 242 -66.25 42.92 17.46
N GLU A 243 -66.43 43.30 16.18
CA GLU A 243 -67.59 42.95 15.37
C GLU A 243 -67.45 41.57 14.73
N ASN A 244 -66.20 41.14 14.47
CA ASN A 244 -65.89 39.89 13.78
C ASN A 244 -65.14 38.85 14.61
N ALA A 245 -64.95 39.10 15.91
CA ALA A 245 -64.40 38.13 16.84
C ALA A 245 -65.02 38.29 18.23
N VAL A 246 -65.11 37.20 18.98
CA VAL A 246 -65.39 37.22 20.42
C VAL A 246 -64.08 37.43 21.16
N VAL A 247 -63.99 38.50 21.93
CA VAL A 247 -62.75 38.92 22.58
C VAL A 247 -62.84 38.63 24.07
N PHE A 248 -61.90 37.82 24.56
CA PHE A 248 -61.79 37.48 25.98
C PHE A 248 -60.52 38.07 26.58
N SER A 249 -60.59 38.59 27.80
CA SER A 249 -59.43 39.02 28.58
C SER A 249 -59.16 38.04 29.71
N THR A 250 -57.88 37.75 29.95
CA THR A 250 -57.45 36.95 31.12
C THR A 250 -57.88 37.57 32.45
N SER A 251 -57.99 38.90 32.52
CA SER A 251 -58.33 39.65 33.73
C SER A 251 -59.78 40.11 33.81
N LYS A 252 -60.41 40.43 32.67
CA LYS A 252 -61.77 41.03 32.61
C LYS A 252 -62.86 40.09 32.09
N GLY A 253 -62.53 38.85 31.71
CA GLY A 253 -63.49 37.92 31.12
C GLY A 253 -63.93 38.33 29.71
N LEU A 254 -65.19 38.13 29.36
CA LEU A 254 -65.73 38.47 28.03
C LEU A 254 -65.83 39.99 27.83
N LEU A 255 -65.18 40.54 26.80
CA LEU A 255 -65.12 41.98 26.54
C LEU A 255 -66.25 42.53 25.66
N ASN A 256 -66.84 41.69 24.79
CA ASN A 256 -67.92 42.08 23.87
C ASN A 256 -69.15 41.14 23.98
N PRO A 257 -69.87 41.14 25.12
CA PRO A 257 -71.08 40.34 25.29
C PRO A 257 -72.23 40.77 24.34
N PRO A 258 -73.20 39.88 24.04
CA PRO A 258 -73.33 38.51 24.51
C PRO A 258 -72.64 37.45 23.62
N LEU A 259 -72.44 36.26 24.17
CA LEU A 259 -72.22 35.05 23.36
C LEU A 259 -73.53 34.65 22.67
N ARG A 260 -73.44 34.14 21.44
CA ARG A 260 -74.60 33.62 20.68
C ARG A 260 -75.04 32.24 21.17
N SER A 261 -74.13 31.53 21.84
CA SER A 261 -74.38 30.24 22.50
C SER A 261 -73.42 30.07 23.67
N PRO A 262 -73.75 29.30 24.72
CA PRO A 262 -72.88 29.13 25.88
C PRO A 262 -71.48 28.60 25.54
N GLU A 263 -71.38 27.64 24.62
CA GLU A 263 -70.11 27.05 24.16
C GLU A 263 -69.61 27.62 22.81
N GLU A 264 -69.90 28.90 22.51
CA GLU A 264 -69.55 29.53 21.22
C GLU A 264 -68.07 29.31 20.81
N PRO A 265 -67.06 29.44 21.70
CA PRO A 265 -65.66 29.13 21.34
C PRO A 265 -65.41 27.67 20.95
N CYS A 266 -66.04 26.72 21.65
CA CYS A 266 -65.92 25.30 21.35
C CYS A 266 -66.58 24.94 20.01
N ARG A 267 -67.80 25.46 19.77
CA ARG A 267 -68.54 25.27 18.52
C ARG A 267 -67.84 25.90 17.32
N HIS A 268 -67.14 27.02 17.52
CA HIS A 268 -66.28 27.60 16.49
C HIS A 268 -65.12 26.66 16.11
N LYS A 269 -64.50 25.97 17.07
CA LYS A 269 -63.47 24.96 16.75
C LYS A 269 -64.02 23.75 15.99
N ILE A 270 -65.30 23.42 16.18
CA ILE A 270 -65.99 22.43 15.35
C ILE A 270 -66.22 22.95 13.93
N LEU A 271 -66.59 24.23 13.77
CA LEU A 271 -66.71 24.88 12.47
C LEU A 271 -65.37 24.81 11.71
N ASP A 272 -64.25 25.16 12.35
CA ASP A 272 -62.89 25.04 11.79
C ASP A 272 -62.60 23.60 11.37
N PHE A 273 -62.87 22.65 12.28
CA PHE A 273 -62.62 21.22 12.05
C PHE A 273 -63.39 20.68 10.84
N ILE A 274 -64.68 21.02 10.69
CA ILE A 274 -65.47 20.60 9.54
C ILE A 274 -64.89 21.19 8.25
N GLY A 275 -64.52 22.47 8.27
CA GLY A 275 -63.90 23.15 7.13
C GLY A 275 -62.60 22.46 6.69
N ASP A 276 -61.73 22.15 7.63
CA ASP A 276 -60.45 21.50 7.35
C ASP A 276 -60.61 20.05 6.90
N VAL A 277 -61.51 19.30 7.54
CA VAL A 277 -61.77 17.89 7.19
C VAL A 277 -62.49 17.77 5.85
N SER A 278 -63.25 18.80 5.44
CA SER A 278 -63.87 18.85 4.12
C SER A 278 -62.85 18.75 2.96
N LEU A 279 -61.57 19.03 3.20
CA LEU A 279 -60.46 18.84 2.24
C LEU A 279 -60.20 17.37 1.90
N PHE A 280 -60.83 16.43 2.62
CA PHE A 280 -60.83 15.02 2.29
C PHE A 280 -61.78 14.67 1.12
N ALA A 281 -62.71 15.58 0.78
CA ALA A 281 -63.68 15.39 -0.30
C ALA A 281 -62.98 15.06 -1.63
N ARG A 282 -63.63 14.23 -2.46
CA ARG A 282 -63.13 13.85 -3.79
C ARG A 282 -64.27 13.86 -4.81
N ASN A 283 -64.07 14.57 -5.92
CA ASN A 283 -64.98 14.55 -7.09
C ASN A 283 -66.46 14.74 -6.73
N GLY A 284 -66.78 15.74 -5.90
CA GLY A 284 -68.14 16.02 -5.44
C GLY A 284 -68.71 15.02 -4.43
N SER A 285 -67.88 14.16 -3.84
CA SER A 285 -68.26 13.32 -2.69
C SER A 285 -67.95 14.03 -1.38
N GLN A 286 -68.64 13.62 -0.31
CA GLN A 286 -68.51 14.17 1.04
C GLN A 286 -67.07 14.09 1.54
N GLY A 287 -66.59 15.11 2.24
CA GLY A 287 -65.27 15.11 2.88
C GLY A 287 -65.32 14.60 4.31
N LEU A 288 -66.38 14.92 5.06
CA LEU A 288 -66.50 14.52 6.45
C LEU A 288 -66.69 12.99 6.58
N PRO A 289 -65.84 12.26 7.32
CA PRO A 289 -65.97 10.81 7.42
C PRO A 289 -67.15 10.39 8.29
N VAL A 290 -67.74 9.25 7.94
CA VAL A 290 -68.73 8.54 8.76
C VAL A 290 -67.99 7.76 9.83
N ALA A 291 -67.84 8.40 10.99
CA ALA A 291 -67.08 7.94 12.14
C ALA A 291 -67.54 8.65 13.42
N ASN A 292 -67.24 8.06 14.58
CA ASN A 292 -67.28 8.76 15.87
C ASN A 292 -65.93 9.44 16.11
N ILE A 293 -65.90 10.76 16.04
CA ILE A 293 -64.69 11.58 16.06
C ILE A 293 -64.62 12.35 17.37
N ILE A 294 -63.48 12.22 18.06
CA ILE A 294 -63.17 12.92 19.31
C ILE A 294 -61.92 13.77 19.05
N ALA A 295 -62.04 15.09 19.19
CA ALA A 295 -60.94 16.03 19.06
C ALA A 295 -60.77 16.83 20.36
N TYR A 296 -59.55 16.98 20.84
CA TYR A 296 -59.21 17.76 22.03
C TYR A 296 -58.04 18.68 21.73
N LYS A 297 -58.24 19.99 21.96
CA LYS A 297 -57.28 21.06 21.68
C LYS A 297 -56.76 21.07 20.24
N GLY A 298 -57.52 20.53 19.29
CA GLY A 298 -57.13 20.53 17.88
C GLY A 298 -57.10 21.93 17.28
N GLY A 299 -56.14 22.17 16.40
CA GLY A 299 -56.08 23.33 15.52
C GLY A 299 -55.76 22.89 14.09
N HIS A 300 -55.75 23.84 13.14
CA HIS A 300 -55.66 23.56 11.70
C HIS A 300 -54.53 22.60 11.29
N ALA A 301 -53.35 22.72 11.91
CA ALA A 301 -52.23 21.81 11.63
C ALA A 301 -52.55 20.34 11.98
N LEU A 302 -53.19 20.12 13.14
CA LEU A 302 -53.59 18.77 13.58
C LEU A 302 -54.78 18.25 12.76
N HIS A 303 -55.70 19.13 12.33
CA HIS A 303 -56.78 18.77 11.41
C HIS A 303 -56.21 18.28 10.06
N ALA A 304 -55.25 19.03 9.50
CA ALA A 304 -54.62 18.67 8.24
C ALA A 304 -53.86 17.33 8.35
N GLU A 305 -53.16 17.09 9.46
CA GLU A 305 -52.50 15.82 9.75
C GLU A 305 -53.50 14.65 9.81
N PHE A 306 -54.63 14.85 10.50
CA PHE A 306 -55.71 13.88 10.55
C PHE A 306 -56.24 13.55 9.14
N VAL A 307 -56.49 14.55 8.29
CA VAL A 307 -56.97 14.33 6.92
C VAL A 307 -55.95 13.61 6.05
N ARG A 308 -54.65 13.95 6.18
CA ARG A 308 -53.58 13.24 5.45
C ARG A 308 -53.56 11.77 5.83
N ARG A 309 -53.72 11.45 7.12
CA ARG A 309 -53.78 10.08 7.63
C ARG A 309 -54.92 9.28 7.01
N LEU A 310 -56.05 9.91 6.68
CA LEU A 310 -57.19 9.25 6.00
C LEU A 310 -56.94 8.98 4.50
N SER A 311 -55.95 9.61 3.87
CA SER A 311 -55.84 9.74 2.40
C SER A 311 -54.91 8.77 1.66
N ALA A 312 -54.24 7.86 2.37
CA ALA A 312 -53.12 7.02 1.91
C ALA A 312 -53.32 6.36 0.52
N ALA A 313 -52.48 6.76 -0.45
CA ALA A 313 -52.30 6.12 -1.75
C ALA A 313 -50.82 5.68 -1.85
N VAL A 314 -50.46 4.63 -1.11
CA VAL A 314 -49.10 4.08 -0.93
C VAL A 314 -48.30 4.06 -2.24
N LEU A 315 -48.86 3.44 -3.29
CA LEU A 315 -48.20 3.25 -4.58
C LEU A 315 -47.84 4.56 -5.28
N ARG A 316 -48.75 5.54 -5.26
CA ARG A 316 -48.49 6.85 -5.87
C ARG A 316 -47.37 7.59 -5.14
N ASN A 317 -47.37 7.51 -3.81
CA ASN A 317 -46.43 8.22 -2.97
C ASN A 317 -45.02 7.59 -3.01
N LEU A 318 -44.90 6.27 -3.20
CA LEU A 318 -43.61 5.60 -3.43
C LEU A 318 -42.91 6.10 -4.71
N SER A 319 -43.68 6.48 -5.73
CA SER A 319 -43.16 7.00 -7.00
C SER A 319 -43.00 8.53 -7.02
N ASP A 320 -43.28 9.23 -5.92
CA ASP A 320 -43.24 10.70 -5.89
C ASP A 320 -41.80 11.23 -6.00
N LYS A 321 -41.64 12.46 -6.49
CA LYS A 321 -40.34 13.13 -6.62
C LYS A 321 -39.77 13.51 -5.24
N LEU A 322 -40.63 13.84 -4.28
CA LEU A 322 -40.23 14.26 -2.93
C LEU A 322 -39.88 13.05 -2.05
N TYR A 323 -38.71 13.11 -1.38
CA TYR A 323 -38.26 12.05 -0.48
C TYR A 323 -39.23 11.82 0.69
N GLU A 324 -39.71 12.89 1.34
CA GLU A 324 -40.63 12.78 2.49
C GLU A 324 -41.90 11.99 2.15
N LYS A 325 -42.43 12.16 0.94
CA LYS A 325 -43.60 11.39 0.48
C LYS A 325 -43.28 9.91 0.26
N ARG A 326 -42.12 9.59 -0.31
CA ARG A 326 -41.66 8.20 -0.46
C ARG A 326 -41.45 7.53 0.90
N LYS A 327 -40.86 8.27 1.85
CA LYS A 327 -40.62 7.81 3.22
C LYS A 327 -41.92 7.51 3.96
N LEU A 328 -42.91 8.41 3.90
CA LEU A 328 -44.24 8.16 4.46
C LEU A 328 -44.91 6.93 3.84
N ALA A 329 -44.82 6.78 2.52
CA ALA A 329 -45.36 5.60 1.83
C ALA A 329 -44.64 4.31 2.25
N ALA A 330 -43.34 4.36 2.47
CA ALA A 330 -42.57 3.22 2.95
C ALA A 330 -42.98 2.80 4.37
N TYR A 331 -43.23 3.75 5.28
CA TYR A 331 -43.79 3.41 6.61
C TYR A 331 -45.17 2.74 6.52
N GLU A 332 -45.98 3.11 5.52
CA GLU A 332 -47.24 2.42 5.25
C GLU A 332 -47.01 1.00 4.72
N VAL A 333 -46.05 0.80 3.81
CA VAL A 333 -45.63 -0.55 3.36
C VAL A 333 -45.17 -1.40 4.54
N GLU A 334 -44.30 -0.86 5.42
CA GLU A 334 -43.84 -1.53 6.64
C GLU A 334 -45.02 -1.98 7.50
N GLY A 335 -45.98 -1.08 7.75
CA GLY A 335 -47.18 -1.38 8.53
C GLY A 335 -48.05 -2.47 7.91
N ILE A 336 -48.21 -2.46 6.59
CA ILE A 336 -48.97 -3.49 5.86
C ILE A 336 -48.26 -4.84 5.95
N VAL A 337 -46.96 -4.89 5.68
CA VAL A 337 -46.19 -6.15 5.74
C VAL A 337 -46.21 -6.71 7.16
N ARG A 338 -46.03 -5.86 8.19
CA ARG A 338 -46.15 -6.28 9.60
C ARG A 338 -47.51 -6.89 9.94
N GLN A 339 -48.60 -6.33 9.40
CA GLN A 339 -49.94 -6.90 9.58
C GLN A 339 -50.08 -8.24 8.88
N LEU A 340 -49.57 -8.37 7.64
CA LEU A 340 -49.60 -9.62 6.88
C LEU A 340 -48.78 -10.72 7.55
N THR A 341 -47.61 -10.38 8.11
CA THR A 341 -46.78 -11.27 8.91
C THR A 341 -47.53 -11.73 10.16
N ALA A 342 -48.21 -10.82 10.87
CA ALA A 342 -48.98 -11.18 12.07
C ALA A 342 -50.15 -12.16 11.81
N ILE A 343 -50.66 -12.21 10.58
CA ILE A 343 -51.70 -13.17 10.15
C ILE A 343 -51.14 -14.34 9.31
N ALA A 344 -49.81 -14.45 9.19
CA ALA A 344 -49.10 -15.47 8.41
C ALA A 344 -49.54 -15.59 6.93
N ASP A 345 -49.87 -14.46 6.28
CA ASP A 345 -50.28 -14.42 4.87
C ASP A 345 -49.06 -14.28 3.93
N HIS A 346 -48.28 -15.36 3.83
CA HIS A 346 -47.03 -15.40 3.05
C HIS A 346 -47.24 -15.13 1.55
N ASP A 347 -48.40 -15.48 0.99
CA ASP A 347 -48.72 -15.23 -0.42
C ASP A 347 -48.80 -13.73 -0.72
N LYS A 348 -49.46 -12.96 0.15
CA LYS A 348 -49.55 -11.50 -0.01
C LYS A 348 -48.23 -10.80 0.26
N ILE A 349 -47.46 -11.26 1.24
CA ILE A 349 -46.10 -10.75 1.51
C ILE A 349 -45.24 -10.91 0.25
N THR A 350 -45.21 -12.13 -0.30
CA THR A 350 -44.48 -12.44 -1.52
C THR A 350 -44.98 -11.61 -2.70
N ALA A 351 -46.29 -11.35 -2.80
CA ALA A 351 -46.85 -10.48 -3.82
C ALA A 351 -46.38 -9.01 -3.68
N VAL A 352 -46.29 -8.49 -2.45
CA VAL A 352 -45.78 -7.13 -2.18
C VAL A 352 -44.30 -7.02 -2.55
N ILE A 353 -43.46 -7.99 -2.13
CA ILE A 353 -42.03 -8.00 -2.48
C ILE A 353 -41.85 -8.06 -3.99
N ASN A 354 -42.56 -8.95 -4.68
CA ASN A 354 -42.50 -9.06 -6.14
C ASN A 354 -42.94 -7.77 -6.85
N LEU A 355 -43.95 -7.07 -6.34
CA LEU A 355 -44.37 -5.79 -6.89
C LEU A 355 -43.27 -4.73 -6.75
N LEU A 356 -42.68 -4.59 -5.56
CA LEU A 356 -41.58 -3.65 -5.31
C LEU A 356 -40.34 -3.98 -6.15
N THR A 357 -40.07 -5.27 -6.36
CA THR A 357 -38.97 -5.72 -7.19
C THR A 357 -39.22 -5.46 -8.69
N HIS A 358 -40.31 -5.99 -9.24
CA HIS A 358 -40.53 -5.97 -10.69
C HIS A 358 -41.06 -4.64 -11.23
N GLU A 359 -41.98 -3.97 -10.52
CA GLU A 359 -42.59 -2.72 -11.01
C GLU A 359 -41.83 -1.46 -10.56
N TYR A 360 -41.01 -1.57 -9.50
CA TYR A 360 -40.26 -0.44 -8.95
C TYR A 360 -38.75 -0.56 -9.15
N THR A 361 -38.04 -1.50 -8.53
CA THR A 361 -36.55 -1.53 -8.61
C THR A 361 -36.04 -1.79 -10.03
N TYR A 362 -36.74 -2.59 -10.83
CA TYR A 362 -36.40 -2.80 -12.25
C TYR A 362 -37.08 -1.82 -13.21
N SER A 363 -37.74 -0.78 -12.70
CA SER A 363 -38.41 0.21 -13.52
C SER A 363 -37.42 1.06 -14.32
N PRO A 364 -37.74 1.44 -15.57
CA PRO A 364 -36.96 2.43 -16.31
C PRO A 364 -37.02 3.82 -15.64
N GLN A 365 -38.04 4.09 -14.82
CA GLN A 365 -38.21 5.37 -14.15
C GLN A 365 -37.38 5.45 -12.86
N THR A 366 -36.52 6.46 -12.79
CA THR A 366 -35.64 6.69 -11.64
C THR A 366 -36.38 6.79 -10.30
N ASN A 367 -37.50 7.52 -10.23
CA ASN A 367 -38.24 7.68 -8.96
C ASN A 367 -38.91 6.38 -8.51
N HIS A 368 -39.31 5.53 -9.46
CA HIS A 368 -39.79 4.20 -9.15
C HIS A 368 -38.67 3.35 -8.53
N ARG A 369 -37.46 3.36 -9.10
CA ARG A 369 -36.33 2.62 -8.52
C ARG A 369 -36.01 3.07 -7.10
N LYS A 370 -35.97 4.39 -6.86
CA LYS A 370 -35.79 4.99 -5.52
C LYS A 370 -36.90 4.55 -4.55
N GLY A 371 -38.14 4.57 -4.99
CA GLY A 371 -39.30 4.10 -4.22
C GLY A 371 -39.25 2.60 -3.91
N GLY A 372 -38.83 1.79 -4.87
CA GLY A 372 -38.68 0.34 -4.72
C GLY A 372 -37.64 -0.03 -3.68
N LEU A 373 -36.48 0.63 -3.70
CA LEU A 373 -35.39 0.39 -2.73
C LEU A 373 -35.82 0.71 -1.29
N ILE A 374 -36.41 1.89 -1.07
CA ILE A 374 -36.94 2.27 0.26
C ILE A 374 -38.10 1.33 0.65
N GLY A 375 -38.96 0.97 -0.30
CA GLY A 375 -40.08 0.05 -0.07
C GLY A 375 -39.63 -1.36 0.33
N LEU A 376 -38.59 -1.92 -0.30
CA LEU A 376 -38.02 -3.23 0.05
C LEU A 376 -37.38 -3.21 1.43
N ALA A 377 -36.64 -2.15 1.77
CA ALA A 377 -36.11 -1.98 3.12
C ALA A 377 -37.23 -1.92 4.17
N ALA A 378 -38.29 -1.15 3.91
CA ALA A 378 -39.45 -1.06 4.78
C ALA A 378 -40.23 -2.38 4.90
N ALA A 379 -40.38 -3.14 3.80
CA ALA A 379 -40.95 -4.48 3.83
C ALA A 379 -40.11 -5.42 4.72
N THR A 380 -38.78 -5.35 4.61
CA THR A 380 -37.85 -6.14 5.46
C THR A 380 -38.01 -5.79 6.94
N VAL A 381 -38.11 -4.50 7.28
CA VAL A 381 -38.39 -4.04 8.66
C VAL A 381 -39.76 -4.53 9.16
N GLY A 382 -40.77 -4.58 8.28
CA GLY A 382 -42.09 -5.12 8.57
C GLY A 382 -42.08 -6.62 8.87
N LEU A 383 -41.28 -7.40 8.14
CA LEU A 383 -41.10 -8.85 8.32
C LEU A 383 -40.41 -9.21 9.64
N SER A 384 -39.55 -8.34 10.18
CA SER A 384 -38.82 -8.57 11.43
C SER A 384 -38.07 -9.92 11.42
N ALA A 385 -38.41 -10.87 12.29
CA ALA A 385 -37.74 -12.17 12.38
C ALA A 385 -37.94 -13.06 11.14
N GLU A 386 -39.02 -12.87 10.37
CA GLU A 386 -39.28 -13.64 9.14
C GLU A 386 -38.51 -13.11 7.92
N ALA A 387 -37.80 -11.99 8.06
CA ALA A 387 -37.08 -11.34 6.97
C ALA A 387 -36.05 -12.28 6.30
N ALA A 388 -35.40 -13.14 7.10
CA ALA A 388 -34.40 -14.10 6.63
C ALA A 388 -34.92 -15.00 5.49
N GLN A 389 -36.16 -15.47 5.60
CA GLN A 389 -36.79 -16.38 4.62
C GLN A 389 -37.00 -15.73 3.25
N HIS A 390 -36.99 -14.41 3.19
CA HIS A 390 -37.23 -13.63 1.98
C HIS A 390 -35.98 -12.94 1.43
N LEU A 391 -34.81 -13.10 2.07
CA LEU A 391 -33.57 -12.41 1.68
C LEU A 391 -33.12 -12.72 0.25
N GLU A 392 -33.28 -13.96 -0.22
CA GLU A 392 -32.94 -14.34 -1.59
C GLU A 392 -33.74 -13.57 -2.64
N GLN A 393 -34.94 -13.10 -2.31
CA GLN A 393 -35.79 -12.31 -3.20
C GLN A 393 -35.50 -10.80 -3.07
N ILE A 394 -35.11 -10.36 -1.88
CA ILE A 394 -34.94 -8.93 -1.54
C ILE A 394 -33.54 -8.42 -1.91
N LEU A 395 -32.48 -9.18 -1.68
CA LEU A 395 -31.11 -8.71 -1.86
C LEU A 395 -30.71 -8.49 -3.33
N PRO A 396 -30.98 -9.41 -4.28
CA PRO A 396 -30.55 -9.24 -5.67
C PRO A 396 -30.98 -7.90 -6.32
N PRO A 397 -32.24 -7.42 -6.22
CA PRO A 397 -32.61 -6.13 -6.81
C PRO A 397 -31.90 -4.94 -6.15
N VAL A 398 -31.61 -5.01 -4.85
CA VAL A 398 -30.86 -3.97 -4.14
C VAL A 398 -29.40 -3.95 -4.59
N ILE A 399 -28.74 -5.12 -4.65
CA ILE A 399 -27.35 -5.24 -5.08
C ILE A 399 -27.19 -4.81 -6.55
N ASN A 400 -28.11 -5.20 -7.43
CA ASN A 400 -28.10 -4.77 -8.83
C ASN A 400 -28.18 -3.24 -8.97
N SER A 401 -28.83 -2.55 -8.03
CA SER A 401 -28.95 -1.10 -8.02
C SER A 401 -27.65 -0.38 -7.62
N PHE A 402 -26.64 -1.09 -7.13
CA PHE A 402 -25.30 -0.52 -6.89
C PHE A 402 -24.55 -0.15 -8.17
N SER A 403 -24.95 -0.70 -9.32
CA SER A 403 -24.40 -0.34 -10.63
C SER A 403 -25.33 0.57 -11.43
N ASP A 404 -26.33 1.21 -10.80
CA ASP A 404 -27.26 2.11 -11.48
C ASP A 404 -26.53 3.36 -12.01
N GLN A 405 -26.99 3.89 -13.15
CA GLN A 405 -26.40 5.09 -13.75
C GLN A 405 -26.66 6.36 -12.92
N ASP A 406 -27.77 6.44 -12.18
CA ASP A 406 -28.07 7.58 -11.29
C ASP A 406 -27.44 7.36 -9.91
N SER A 407 -26.51 8.24 -9.51
CA SER A 407 -25.84 8.17 -8.20
C SER A 407 -26.82 8.21 -7.03
N ARG A 408 -27.96 8.89 -7.15
CA ARG A 408 -29.00 8.89 -6.11
C ARG A 408 -29.65 7.53 -5.96
N VAL A 409 -29.80 6.73 -7.03
CA VAL A 409 -30.32 5.37 -6.91
C VAL A 409 -29.30 4.49 -6.18
N ARG A 410 -28.01 4.60 -6.53
CA ARG A 410 -26.92 3.89 -5.82
C ARG A 410 -26.88 4.25 -4.33
N TYR A 411 -27.01 5.53 -3.99
CA TYR A 411 -27.13 6.01 -2.61
C TYR A 411 -28.30 5.33 -1.87
N TYR A 412 -29.50 5.34 -2.46
CA TYR A 412 -30.66 4.68 -1.85
C TYR A 412 -30.51 3.16 -1.76
N ALA A 413 -29.73 2.54 -2.64
CA ALA A 413 -29.42 1.12 -2.54
C ALA A 413 -28.52 0.86 -1.31
N CYS A 414 -27.54 1.73 -1.03
CA CYS A 414 -26.71 1.62 0.18
C CYS A 414 -27.55 1.80 1.44
N GLU A 415 -28.43 2.83 1.47
CA GLU A 415 -29.35 3.08 2.58
C GLU A 415 -30.34 1.91 2.79
N ALA A 416 -30.87 1.35 1.70
CA ALA A 416 -31.76 0.20 1.76
C ALA A 416 -31.04 -1.03 2.30
N LEU A 417 -29.84 -1.35 1.79
CA LEU A 417 -29.08 -2.51 2.25
C LEU A 417 -28.62 -2.35 3.71
N TYR A 418 -28.27 -1.14 4.15
CA TYR A 418 -27.98 -0.86 5.56
C TYR A 418 -29.16 -1.20 6.47
N ASN A 419 -30.36 -0.75 6.11
CA ASN A 419 -31.57 -1.05 6.89
C ASN A 419 -31.93 -2.53 6.86
N ILE A 420 -31.73 -3.22 5.73
CA ILE A 420 -31.92 -4.67 5.61
C ILE A 420 -30.94 -5.41 6.52
N ALA A 421 -29.64 -5.12 6.41
CA ALA A 421 -28.58 -5.74 7.21
C ALA A 421 -28.82 -5.56 8.72
N LYS A 422 -29.27 -4.37 9.13
CA LYS A 422 -29.59 -4.06 10.53
C LYS A 422 -30.71 -4.94 11.09
N VAL A 423 -31.66 -5.37 10.26
CA VAL A 423 -32.79 -6.22 10.67
C VAL A 423 -32.36 -7.70 10.72
N VAL A 424 -31.67 -8.19 9.69
CA VAL A 424 -31.41 -9.63 9.54
C VAL A 424 -30.13 -10.12 10.25
N ARG A 425 -29.17 -9.24 10.52
CA ARG A 425 -27.93 -9.53 11.25
C ARG A 425 -27.23 -10.83 10.82
N GLY A 426 -27.20 -11.89 11.64
CA GLY A 426 -26.43 -13.11 11.37
C GLY A 426 -26.77 -13.77 10.04
N GLU A 427 -28.04 -13.74 9.63
CA GLU A 427 -28.51 -14.30 8.35
C GLU A 427 -27.96 -13.53 7.14
N PHE A 428 -27.41 -12.32 7.34
CA PHE A 428 -26.72 -11.55 6.31
C PHE A 428 -25.44 -12.22 5.83
N ILE A 429 -24.81 -13.04 6.68
CA ILE A 429 -23.50 -13.67 6.43
C ILE A 429 -23.55 -14.63 5.24
N PHE A 430 -24.67 -15.34 5.03
CA PHE A 430 -24.86 -16.24 3.88
C PHE A 430 -24.75 -15.54 2.51
N HIS A 431 -24.84 -14.20 2.49
CA HIS A 431 -24.71 -13.40 1.28
C HIS A 431 -23.47 -12.51 1.28
N PHE A 432 -22.59 -12.64 2.28
CA PHE A 432 -21.44 -11.77 2.51
C PHE A 432 -20.57 -11.59 1.27
N ASN A 433 -20.13 -12.66 0.62
CA ASN A 433 -19.22 -12.58 -0.54
C ASN A 433 -19.77 -11.70 -1.67
N LYS A 434 -21.07 -11.79 -1.97
CA LYS A 434 -21.73 -10.96 -3.00
C LYS A 434 -21.81 -9.49 -2.57
N ILE A 435 -22.04 -9.24 -1.29
CA ILE A 435 -22.16 -7.90 -0.73
C ILE A 435 -20.79 -7.23 -0.60
N PHE A 436 -19.79 -7.96 -0.12
CA PHE A 436 -18.40 -7.52 -0.07
C PHE A 436 -17.91 -7.11 -1.46
N ASP A 437 -18.17 -7.93 -2.49
CA ASP A 437 -17.79 -7.60 -3.86
C ASP A 437 -18.43 -6.30 -4.35
N ALA A 438 -19.69 -6.08 -4.00
CA ALA A 438 -20.40 -4.87 -4.38
C ALA A 438 -19.94 -3.64 -3.59
N LEU A 439 -19.72 -3.78 -2.28
CA LEU A 439 -19.15 -2.73 -1.42
C LEU A 439 -17.74 -2.33 -1.86
N CYS A 440 -16.94 -3.30 -2.27
CA CYS A 440 -15.62 -3.08 -2.84
C CYS A 440 -15.68 -2.19 -4.08
N LYS A 441 -16.70 -2.32 -4.93
CA LYS A 441 -16.92 -1.44 -6.09
C LYS A 441 -17.44 -0.05 -5.68
N LEU A 442 -18.34 0.00 -4.69
CA LEU A 442 -18.95 1.24 -4.20
C LEU A 442 -17.99 2.14 -3.40
N SER A 443 -16.98 1.57 -2.73
CA SER A 443 -15.97 2.35 -2.02
C SER A 443 -15.23 3.31 -2.97
N ALA A 444 -15.11 2.92 -4.25
CA ALA A 444 -14.54 3.71 -5.33
C ALA A 444 -15.58 4.46 -6.19
N ASP A 445 -16.81 4.65 -5.71
CA ASP A 445 -17.84 5.36 -6.47
C ASP A 445 -17.43 6.81 -6.77
N SER A 446 -17.80 7.31 -7.94
CA SER A 446 -17.55 8.71 -8.34
C SER A 446 -18.29 9.76 -7.50
N ASP A 447 -19.40 9.40 -6.85
CA ASP A 447 -20.23 10.33 -6.05
C ASP A 447 -19.86 10.24 -4.55
N PRO A 448 -19.40 11.33 -3.91
CA PRO A 448 -19.01 11.33 -2.51
C PRO A 448 -20.12 10.91 -1.53
N ASN A 449 -21.39 11.17 -1.85
CA ASN A 449 -22.49 10.75 -0.98
C ASN A 449 -22.69 9.25 -1.02
N VAL A 450 -22.48 8.63 -2.19
CA VAL A 450 -22.52 7.17 -2.34
C VAL A 450 -21.36 6.53 -1.60
N GLN A 451 -20.15 7.08 -1.71
CA GLN A 451 -18.98 6.63 -0.94
C GLN A 451 -19.24 6.71 0.57
N SER A 452 -19.79 7.83 1.06
CA SER A 452 -20.12 8.00 2.47
C SER A 452 -21.18 6.99 2.96
N ALA A 453 -22.22 6.73 2.14
CA ALA A 453 -23.22 5.72 2.45
C ALA A 453 -22.64 4.29 2.42
N ALA A 454 -21.75 3.99 1.48
CA ALA A 454 -21.05 2.71 1.39
C ALA A 454 -20.15 2.48 2.61
N HIS A 455 -19.48 3.52 3.12
CA HIS A 455 -18.67 3.43 4.34
C HIS A 455 -19.50 3.15 5.61
N LEU A 456 -20.70 3.73 5.73
CA LEU A 456 -21.62 3.42 6.83
C LEU A 456 -22.11 1.96 6.77
N LEU A 457 -22.39 1.48 5.56
CA LEU A 457 -22.74 0.09 5.33
C LEU A 457 -21.56 -0.84 5.63
N ASP A 458 -20.37 -0.55 5.11
CA ASP A 458 -19.13 -1.28 5.38
C ASP A 458 -18.90 -1.49 6.88
N ARG A 459 -19.02 -0.42 7.68
CA ARG A 459 -18.88 -0.50 9.13
C ARG A 459 -19.92 -1.44 9.76
N LEU A 460 -21.18 -1.35 9.36
CA LEU A 460 -22.22 -2.26 9.88
C LEU A 460 -21.96 -3.72 9.48
N VAL A 461 -21.50 -3.97 8.25
CA VAL A 461 -21.18 -5.34 7.82
C VAL A 461 -19.99 -5.88 8.61
N LYS A 462 -18.97 -5.06 8.89
CA LYS A 462 -17.87 -5.42 9.80
C LYS A 462 -18.39 -5.81 11.17
N ASP A 463 -19.25 -4.99 11.78
CA ASP A 463 -19.85 -5.28 13.09
C ASP A 463 -20.64 -6.61 13.05
N ILE A 464 -21.40 -6.89 11.98
CA ILE A 464 -22.16 -8.15 11.85
C ILE A 464 -21.22 -9.36 11.69
N VAL A 465 -20.13 -9.23 10.93
CA VAL A 465 -19.15 -10.30 10.72
C VAL A 465 -18.40 -10.61 12.01
N THR A 466 -17.96 -9.60 12.76
CA THR A 466 -17.25 -9.82 14.02
C THR A 466 -18.13 -10.35 15.15
N GLU A 467 -19.45 -10.14 15.07
CA GLU A 467 -20.45 -10.69 16.01
C GLU A 467 -20.93 -12.10 15.64
N SER A 468 -20.57 -12.64 14.46
CA SER A 468 -21.11 -13.91 13.95
C SER A 468 -20.10 -15.05 14.01
N ASP A 469 -20.56 -16.20 14.49
CA ASP A 469 -19.85 -17.49 14.50
C ASP A 469 -19.99 -18.28 13.18
N GLN A 470 -20.80 -17.80 12.23
CA GLN A 470 -21.10 -18.49 10.98
C GLN A 470 -20.23 -18.03 9.80
N PHE A 471 -19.36 -17.06 10.01
CA PHE A 471 -18.51 -16.51 8.96
C PHE A 471 -17.43 -17.53 8.54
N SER A 472 -17.45 -17.93 7.27
CA SER A 472 -16.43 -18.82 6.69
C SER A 472 -15.31 -18.01 6.04
N ILE A 473 -14.17 -17.93 6.73
CA ILE A 473 -12.96 -17.32 6.17
C ILE A 473 -12.47 -18.06 4.92
N GLU A 474 -12.56 -19.40 4.91
CA GLU A 474 -12.13 -20.24 3.78
C GLU A 474 -12.83 -19.88 2.46
N GLU A 475 -14.14 -19.59 2.52
CA GLU A 475 -14.91 -19.18 1.34
C GLU A 475 -14.60 -17.74 0.89
N PHE A 476 -14.12 -16.89 1.80
CA PHE A 476 -13.84 -15.49 1.53
C PHE A 476 -12.44 -15.26 0.92
N ILE A 477 -11.42 -16.00 1.35
CA ILE A 477 -10.02 -15.79 0.93
C ILE A 477 -9.82 -15.77 -0.60
N PRO A 478 -10.46 -16.63 -1.41
CA PRO A 478 -10.35 -16.55 -2.87
C PRO A 478 -10.80 -15.20 -3.44
N LEU A 479 -11.89 -14.64 -2.90
CA LEU A 479 -12.41 -13.33 -3.31
C LEU A 479 -11.48 -12.19 -2.85
N LEU A 480 -10.95 -12.27 -1.63
CA LEU A 480 -9.97 -11.31 -1.12
C LEU A 480 -8.74 -11.28 -2.04
N ARG A 481 -8.16 -12.45 -2.34
CA ARG A 481 -7.00 -12.60 -3.23
C ARG A 481 -7.21 -11.96 -4.59
N GLU A 482 -8.37 -12.19 -5.23
CA GLU A 482 -8.70 -11.58 -6.53
C GLU A 482 -8.68 -10.04 -6.45
N ARG A 483 -9.17 -9.50 -5.34
CA ARG A 483 -9.31 -8.04 -5.13
C ARG A 483 -8.01 -7.35 -4.72
N MET A 484 -7.03 -8.06 -4.16
CA MET A 484 -5.74 -7.47 -3.73
C MET A 484 -4.95 -6.79 -4.86
N ASN A 485 -5.18 -7.15 -6.12
CA ASN A 485 -4.50 -6.55 -7.28
C ASN A 485 -5.11 -5.23 -7.76
N VAL A 486 -6.22 -4.77 -7.16
CA VAL A 486 -6.88 -3.52 -7.56
C VAL A 486 -6.01 -2.31 -7.18
N LEU A 487 -5.81 -1.38 -8.12
CA LEU A 487 -4.96 -0.20 -7.95
C LEU A 487 -5.71 1.02 -7.37
N ASN A 488 -7.03 0.98 -7.30
CA ASN A 488 -7.83 2.13 -6.83
C ASN A 488 -7.58 2.38 -5.32
N PRO A 489 -7.20 3.61 -4.92
CA PRO A 489 -6.88 3.92 -3.52
C PRO A 489 -7.99 3.61 -2.51
N TYR A 490 -9.25 3.93 -2.86
CA TYR A 490 -10.38 3.69 -1.96
C TYR A 490 -10.65 2.20 -1.77
N VAL A 491 -10.47 1.41 -2.83
CA VAL A 491 -10.57 -0.06 -2.74
C VAL A 491 -9.46 -0.62 -1.87
N ARG A 492 -8.22 -0.17 -2.03
CA ARG A 492 -7.09 -0.63 -1.22
C ARG A 492 -7.29 -0.33 0.26
N GLN A 493 -7.72 0.89 0.60
CA GLN A 493 -8.07 1.25 1.98
C GLN A 493 -9.20 0.38 2.53
N PHE A 494 -10.23 0.10 1.72
CA PHE A 494 -11.31 -0.82 2.09
C PHE A 494 -10.78 -2.24 2.39
N LEU A 495 -9.92 -2.79 1.52
CA LEU A 495 -9.35 -4.13 1.67
C LEU A 495 -8.47 -4.26 2.92
N VAL A 496 -7.55 -3.32 3.14
CA VAL A 496 -6.70 -3.33 4.35
C VAL A 496 -7.57 -3.23 5.60
N GLY A 497 -8.58 -2.36 5.60
CA GLY A 497 -9.51 -2.24 6.71
C GLY A 497 -10.33 -3.49 6.99
N TRP A 498 -10.60 -4.34 6.00
CA TRP A 498 -11.21 -5.66 6.21
C TRP A 498 -10.21 -6.67 6.77
N ILE A 499 -8.99 -6.72 6.22
CA ILE A 499 -7.93 -7.61 6.70
C ILE A 499 -7.68 -7.36 8.19
N THR A 500 -7.46 -6.10 8.61
CA THR A 500 -7.21 -5.75 10.02
C THR A 500 -8.40 -6.09 10.94
N VAL A 501 -9.64 -5.90 10.47
CA VAL A 501 -10.82 -6.24 11.29
C VAL A 501 -10.96 -7.74 11.47
N LEU A 502 -10.79 -8.52 10.40
CA LEU A 502 -10.87 -9.98 10.46
C LEU A 502 -9.75 -10.58 11.32
N ASP A 503 -8.55 -10.02 11.21
CA ASP A 503 -7.37 -10.42 12.00
C ASP A 503 -7.59 -10.18 13.51
N SER A 504 -8.32 -9.12 13.87
CA SER A 504 -8.65 -8.83 15.26
C SER A 504 -9.70 -9.77 15.89
N VAL A 505 -10.32 -10.68 15.12
CA VAL A 505 -11.33 -11.63 15.60
C VAL A 505 -10.65 -12.93 16.07
N PRO A 506 -10.71 -13.30 17.36
CA PRO A 506 -9.95 -14.43 17.91
C PRO A 506 -10.23 -15.80 17.27
N ASP A 507 -11.42 -16.00 16.73
CA ASP A 507 -11.85 -17.28 16.15
C ASP A 507 -11.54 -17.37 14.63
N ILE A 508 -10.99 -16.31 14.02
CA ILE A 508 -10.62 -16.28 12.60
C ILE A 508 -9.10 -16.40 12.46
N ASP A 509 -8.64 -17.51 11.89
CA ASP A 509 -7.21 -17.71 11.59
C ASP A 509 -6.80 -16.98 10.29
N MET A 510 -6.61 -15.67 10.36
CA MET A 510 -6.08 -14.88 9.24
C MET A 510 -4.61 -15.21 8.93
N LEU A 511 -3.82 -15.55 9.95
CA LEU A 511 -2.41 -15.90 9.82
C LEU A 511 -2.20 -17.13 8.92
N GLY A 512 -3.04 -18.16 9.04
CA GLY A 512 -2.99 -19.36 8.19
C GLY A 512 -3.19 -19.08 6.69
N PHE A 513 -3.91 -18.01 6.35
CA PHE A 513 -4.16 -17.58 4.96
C PHE A 513 -3.29 -16.41 4.50
N LEU A 514 -2.42 -15.87 5.37
CA LEU A 514 -1.55 -14.75 5.05
C LEU A 514 -0.77 -14.92 3.74
N PRO A 515 -0.19 -16.10 3.38
CA PRO A 515 0.51 -16.28 2.11
C PRO A 515 -0.32 -15.91 0.87
N ASP A 516 -1.65 -16.01 0.97
CA ASP A 516 -2.57 -15.81 -0.17
C ASP A 516 -2.84 -14.32 -0.48
N PHE A 517 -2.55 -13.41 0.46
CA PHE A 517 -2.75 -11.97 0.27
C PHE A 517 -1.56 -11.10 0.70
N LEU A 518 -0.49 -11.68 1.26
CA LEU A 518 0.73 -10.99 1.70
C LEU A 518 1.33 -10.12 0.59
N ASP A 519 1.45 -10.68 -0.62
CA ASP A 519 1.98 -9.95 -1.79
C ASP A 519 1.16 -8.68 -2.10
N GLY A 520 -0.16 -8.77 -1.93
CA GLY A 520 -1.09 -7.65 -2.06
C GLY A 520 -0.82 -6.53 -1.06
N LEU A 521 -0.57 -6.86 0.21
CA LEU A 521 -0.21 -5.89 1.24
C LEU A 521 1.14 -5.22 0.93
N PHE A 522 2.14 -5.99 0.50
CA PHE A 522 3.42 -5.44 0.06
C PHE A 522 3.28 -4.51 -1.15
N ASN A 523 2.38 -4.82 -2.11
CA ASN A 523 2.08 -3.90 -3.22
C ASN A 523 1.53 -2.55 -2.73
N MET A 524 0.79 -2.53 -1.62
CA MET A 524 0.21 -1.32 -1.02
C MET A 524 1.24 -0.47 -0.27
N LEU A 525 2.39 -1.01 0.15
CA LEU A 525 3.50 -0.24 0.72
C LEU A 525 4.13 0.76 -0.27
N SER A 526 4.01 0.47 -1.56
CA SER A 526 4.47 1.34 -2.66
C SER A 526 3.36 2.23 -3.23
N ASP A 527 2.18 2.31 -2.59
CA ASP A 527 1.07 3.13 -3.05
C ASP A 527 1.42 4.62 -3.03
N SER A 528 0.87 5.39 -3.97
CA SER A 528 0.96 6.86 -3.98
C SER A 528 0.37 7.53 -2.73
N SER A 529 -0.68 6.95 -2.14
CA SER A 529 -1.36 7.47 -0.95
C SER A 529 -0.60 7.13 0.33
N HIS A 530 -0.24 8.16 1.10
CA HIS A 530 0.42 7.98 2.40
C HIS A 530 -0.42 7.17 3.39
N GLU A 531 -1.73 7.39 3.40
CA GLU A 531 -2.64 6.73 4.33
C GLU A 531 -2.70 5.21 4.07
N ILE A 532 -2.70 4.80 2.80
CA ILE A 532 -2.70 3.39 2.41
C ILE A 532 -1.38 2.73 2.80
N ARG A 533 -0.24 3.38 2.54
CA ARG A 533 1.07 2.88 2.96
C ARG A 533 1.13 2.67 4.47
N GLN A 534 0.62 3.62 5.24
CA GLN A 534 0.60 3.53 6.70
C GLN A 534 -0.31 2.41 7.21
N GLN A 535 -1.50 2.23 6.63
CA GLN A 535 -2.41 1.14 7.00
C GLN A 535 -1.82 -0.24 6.66
N ALA A 536 -1.24 -0.39 5.46
CA ALA A 536 -0.59 -1.63 5.05
C ALA A 536 0.61 -1.97 5.94
N ASP A 537 1.44 -0.97 6.29
CA ASP A 537 2.57 -1.14 7.21
C ASP A 537 2.14 -1.53 8.62
N SER A 538 1.05 -0.94 9.11
CA SER A 538 0.48 -1.28 10.43
C SER A 538 -0.01 -2.73 10.45
N ALA A 539 -0.79 -3.14 9.43
CA ALA A 539 -1.28 -4.51 9.32
C ALA A 539 -0.13 -5.53 9.20
N LEU A 540 0.89 -5.25 8.38
CA LEU A 540 2.08 -6.10 8.29
C LEU A 540 2.85 -6.16 9.63
N SER A 541 2.95 -5.05 10.36
CA SER A 541 3.62 -5.04 11.66
C SER A 541 2.88 -5.91 12.69
N GLU A 542 1.54 -5.90 12.67
CA GLU A 542 0.70 -6.76 13.51
C GLU A 542 0.90 -8.25 13.16
N PHE A 543 0.77 -8.63 11.88
CA PHE A 543 1.02 -10.00 11.45
C PHE A 543 2.43 -10.50 11.79
N LEU A 544 3.45 -9.66 11.63
CA LEU A 544 4.82 -10.03 12.01
C LEU A 544 4.94 -10.29 13.52
N GLN A 545 4.23 -9.51 14.34
CA GLN A 545 4.20 -9.71 15.78
C GLN A 545 3.46 -10.99 16.17
N GLU A 546 2.40 -11.36 15.44
CA GLU A 546 1.70 -12.63 15.63
C GLU A 546 2.55 -13.84 15.24
N ILE A 547 3.27 -13.76 14.11
CA ILE A 547 4.23 -14.78 13.66
C ILE A 547 5.27 -15.07 14.75
N LYS A 548 5.75 -14.05 15.46
CA LYS A 548 6.72 -14.20 16.57
C LYS A 548 6.18 -14.98 17.76
N ASN A 549 4.86 -14.99 17.96
CA ASN A 549 4.20 -15.61 19.09
C ASN A 549 3.49 -16.93 18.73
N SER A 550 3.37 -17.26 17.44
CA SER A 550 2.69 -18.44 16.97
C SER A 550 3.63 -19.66 16.90
N PRO A 551 3.20 -20.85 17.35
CA PRO A 551 3.99 -22.07 17.28
C PRO A 551 3.97 -22.74 15.89
N SER A 552 3.04 -22.38 15.01
CA SER A 552 2.83 -23.01 13.71
C SER A 552 2.61 -21.93 12.64
N VAL A 553 3.59 -21.75 11.76
CA VAL A 553 3.60 -20.72 10.71
C VAL A 553 4.15 -21.32 9.41
N ASP A 554 3.49 -21.05 8.29
CA ASP A 554 3.96 -21.43 6.94
C ASP A 554 5.00 -20.43 6.43
N TYR A 555 6.25 -20.60 6.88
CA TYR A 555 7.36 -19.74 6.47
C TYR A 555 7.70 -19.86 4.98
N GLY A 556 7.47 -21.03 4.36
CA GLY A 556 7.95 -21.35 3.01
C GLY A 556 7.32 -20.48 1.93
N ARG A 557 5.98 -20.52 1.78
CA ARG A 557 5.28 -19.70 0.78
C ARG A 557 5.49 -18.20 0.99
N MET A 558 5.56 -17.77 2.25
CA MET A 558 5.82 -16.37 2.57
C MET A 558 7.25 -15.95 2.22
N ALA A 559 8.25 -16.81 2.43
CA ALA A 559 9.64 -16.54 2.04
C ALA A 559 9.79 -16.27 0.54
N GLU A 560 9.12 -17.04 -0.32
CA GLU A 560 9.12 -16.82 -1.77
C GLU A 560 8.63 -15.40 -2.14
N ILE A 561 7.56 -14.95 -1.50
CA ILE A 561 7.00 -13.59 -1.68
C ILE A 561 8.01 -12.55 -1.19
N LEU A 562 8.54 -12.72 0.02
CA LEU A 562 9.48 -11.77 0.62
C LEU A 562 10.77 -11.63 -0.21
N VAL A 563 11.31 -12.72 -0.73
CA VAL A 563 12.49 -12.72 -1.63
C VAL A 563 12.23 -11.86 -2.86
N GLN A 564 11.06 -11.99 -3.48
CA GLN A 564 10.69 -11.17 -4.63
C GLN A 564 10.56 -9.69 -4.23
N ARG A 565 10.00 -9.40 -3.05
CA ARG A 565 9.78 -8.04 -2.55
C ARG A 565 11.05 -7.34 -2.07
N ALA A 566 12.06 -8.07 -1.61
CA ALA A 566 13.37 -7.54 -1.29
C ALA A 566 14.09 -6.93 -2.51
N ALA A 567 13.72 -7.33 -3.73
CA ALA A 567 14.23 -6.74 -4.98
C ALA A 567 13.38 -5.58 -5.53
N SER A 568 12.36 -5.11 -4.80
CA SER A 568 11.47 -4.02 -5.23
C SER A 568 12.24 -2.73 -5.52
N PRO A 569 11.87 -1.91 -6.53
CA PRO A 569 12.47 -0.57 -6.70
C PRO A 569 12.06 0.41 -5.58
N ASP A 570 10.96 0.14 -4.88
CA ASP A 570 10.48 0.96 -3.76
C ASP A 570 11.28 0.66 -2.48
N GLU A 571 11.87 1.69 -1.90
CA GLU A 571 12.72 1.61 -0.71
C GLU A 571 12.00 1.02 0.50
N PHE A 572 10.78 1.49 0.77
CA PHE A 572 10.04 1.12 1.96
C PHE A 572 9.63 -0.36 1.89
N THR A 573 9.14 -0.79 0.74
CA THR A 573 8.82 -2.20 0.43
C THR A 573 10.04 -3.10 0.62
N ARG A 574 11.22 -2.73 0.09
CA ARG A 574 12.46 -3.50 0.30
C ARG A 574 12.81 -3.60 1.78
N TRP A 575 12.78 -2.48 2.50
CA TRP A 575 13.13 -2.42 3.91
C TRP A 575 12.21 -3.31 4.77
N THR A 576 10.90 -3.25 4.55
CA THR A 576 9.94 -4.11 5.25
C THR A 576 10.17 -5.58 4.91
N ALA A 577 10.40 -5.91 3.63
CA ALA A 577 10.63 -7.29 3.20
C ALA A 577 11.91 -7.88 3.84
N ILE A 578 13.01 -7.13 3.84
CA ILE A 578 14.29 -7.58 4.42
C ILE A 578 14.18 -7.70 5.95
N THR A 579 13.41 -6.82 6.60
CA THR A 579 13.11 -6.93 8.03
C THR A 579 12.35 -8.22 8.36
N TRP A 580 11.34 -8.56 7.55
CA TRP A 580 10.62 -9.83 7.68
C TRP A 580 11.52 -11.04 7.44
N ILE A 581 12.34 -11.00 6.39
CA ILE A 581 13.31 -12.07 6.11
C ILE A 581 14.24 -12.28 7.31
N ASN A 582 14.75 -11.19 7.92
CA ASN A 582 15.61 -11.29 9.11
C ASN A 582 14.93 -12.05 10.26
N GLU A 583 13.67 -11.71 10.55
CA GLU A 583 12.91 -12.38 11.59
C GLU A 583 12.57 -13.83 11.22
N PHE A 584 12.31 -14.12 9.94
CA PHE A 584 12.07 -15.48 9.46
C PHE A 584 13.31 -16.35 9.60
N VAL A 585 14.50 -15.82 9.32
CA VAL A 585 15.77 -16.54 9.51
C VAL A 585 15.99 -16.89 10.99
N LYS A 586 15.61 -16.01 11.91
CA LYS A 586 15.74 -16.25 13.36
C LYS A 586 14.73 -17.27 13.91
N LEU A 587 13.55 -17.37 13.31
CA LEU A 587 12.42 -18.15 13.85
C LEU A 587 12.13 -19.45 13.08
N GLY A 588 12.30 -19.45 11.76
CA GLY A 588 11.80 -20.49 10.86
C GLY A 588 12.53 -21.83 10.95
N GLY A 589 13.74 -21.86 11.51
CA GLY A 589 14.53 -23.08 11.70
C GLY A 589 14.63 -23.92 10.42
N ASP A 590 14.37 -25.23 10.56
CA ASP A 590 14.51 -26.22 9.49
C ASP A 590 13.50 -26.02 8.34
N GLN A 591 12.33 -25.43 8.60
CA GLN A 591 11.30 -25.20 7.57
C GLN A 591 11.77 -24.25 6.47
N LEU A 592 12.73 -23.37 6.80
CA LEU A 592 13.23 -22.35 5.89
C LEU A 592 14.47 -22.82 5.12
N VAL A 593 15.08 -23.95 5.49
CA VAL A 593 16.31 -24.49 4.87
C VAL A 593 16.22 -24.61 3.34
N PRO A 594 15.12 -25.12 2.75
CA PRO A 594 14.99 -25.20 1.29
C PRO A 594 15.03 -23.84 0.57
N TYR A 595 14.75 -22.75 1.31
CA TYR A 595 14.65 -21.38 0.79
C TYR A 595 15.89 -20.53 1.08
N TYR A 596 16.89 -21.05 1.81
CA TYR A 596 18.08 -20.28 2.20
C TYR A 596 18.87 -19.76 1.00
N ALA A 597 18.92 -20.52 -0.10
CA ALA A 597 19.57 -20.05 -1.32
C ALA A 597 18.85 -18.81 -1.87
N ASP A 598 17.53 -18.87 -2.06
CA ASP A 598 16.74 -17.75 -2.58
C ASP A 598 16.82 -16.51 -1.67
N ILE A 599 16.75 -16.74 -0.35
CA ILE A 599 16.94 -15.69 0.65
C ILE A 599 18.32 -15.06 0.53
N LEU A 600 19.39 -15.86 0.45
CA LEU A 600 20.74 -15.33 0.28
C LEU A 600 20.87 -14.52 -1.02
N GLY A 601 20.23 -14.99 -2.10
CA GLY A 601 20.17 -14.31 -3.38
C GLY A 601 19.52 -12.93 -3.30
N ALA A 602 18.55 -12.74 -2.41
CA ALA A 602 17.95 -11.44 -2.12
C ALA A 602 18.80 -10.58 -1.17
N ILE A 603 19.45 -11.18 -0.17
CA ILE A 603 20.17 -10.46 0.89
C ILE A 603 21.54 -9.94 0.45
N LEU A 604 22.32 -10.70 -0.32
CA LEU A 604 23.69 -10.30 -0.70
C LEU A 604 23.76 -8.96 -1.46
N PRO A 605 22.88 -8.70 -2.46
CA PRO A 605 22.82 -7.39 -3.11
C PRO A 605 22.48 -6.26 -2.13
N CYS A 606 21.66 -6.52 -1.10
CA CYS A 606 21.20 -5.52 -0.14
C CYS A 606 22.26 -5.09 0.89
N ILE A 607 23.36 -5.84 1.04
CA ILE A 607 24.50 -5.44 1.91
C ILE A 607 25.13 -4.11 1.48
N ALA A 608 25.02 -3.80 0.19
CA ALA A 608 25.51 -2.58 -0.42
C ALA A 608 24.39 -1.66 -0.92
N ASP A 609 23.15 -1.83 -0.42
CA ASP A 609 22.02 -0.95 -0.77
C ASP A 609 22.36 0.52 -0.46
N LYS A 610 21.74 1.45 -1.18
CA LYS A 610 21.91 2.89 -1.01
C LYS A 610 21.48 3.33 0.39
N GLU A 611 20.47 2.68 0.96
CA GLU A 611 19.91 3.03 2.26
C GLU A 611 20.58 2.30 3.42
N GLU A 612 20.99 3.06 4.45
CA GLU A 612 21.73 2.52 5.60
C GLU A 612 20.94 1.50 6.39
N LYS A 613 19.66 1.79 6.66
CA LYS A 613 18.75 0.88 7.37
C LYS A 613 18.63 -0.49 6.68
N ILE A 614 18.63 -0.52 5.35
CA ILE A 614 18.58 -1.78 4.59
C ILE A 614 19.92 -2.52 4.74
N ARG A 615 21.05 -1.82 4.59
CA ARG A 615 22.38 -2.43 4.75
C ARG A 615 22.58 -3.06 6.12
N VAL A 616 22.12 -2.40 7.19
CA VAL A 616 22.26 -2.91 8.57
C VAL A 616 21.51 -4.22 8.73
N VAL A 617 20.22 -4.26 8.34
CA VAL A 617 19.42 -5.48 8.46
C VAL A 617 19.94 -6.58 7.55
N ALA A 618 20.31 -6.27 6.30
CA ALA A 618 20.85 -7.26 5.37
C ALA A 618 22.16 -7.90 5.89
N ARG A 619 23.03 -7.13 6.55
CA ARG A 619 24.25 -7.67 7.18
C ARG A 619 23.92 -8.60 8.34
N GLU A 620 23.02 -8.17 9.22
CA GLU A 620 22.53 -8.98 10.35
C GLU A 620 21.93 -10.29 9.84
N THR A 621 21.01 -10.24 8.87
CA THR A 621 20.40 -11.43 8.25
C THR A 621 21.43 -12.36 7.63
N ASN A 622 22.43 -11.81 6.94
CA ASN A 622 23.50 -12.58 6.33
C ASN A 622 24.41 -13.26 7.40
N GLU A 623 24.66 -12.59 8.52
CA GLU A 623 25.38 -13.19 9.65
C GLU A 623 24.59 -14.33 10.30
N GLU A 624 23.29 -14.13 10.54
CA GLU A 624 22.39 -15.16 11.06
C GLU A 624 22.31 -16.36 10.13
N LEU A 625 22.09 -16.15 8.82
CA LEU A 625 22.08 -17.23 7.82
C LEU A 625 23.38 -18.03 7.82
N ARG A 626 24.55 -17.37 7.94
CA ARG A 626 25.83 -18.08 8.03
C ARG A 626 26.01 -18.81 9.35
N ALA A 627 25.43 -18.32 10.45
CA ALA A 627 25.54 -18.96 11.75
C ALA A 627 24.79 -20.31 11.78
N ILE A 628 23.74 -20.46 10.99
CA ILE A 628 22.93 -21.68 10.91
C ILE A 628 23.77 -22.85 10.39
N LYS A 629 23.68 -23.98 11.09
CA LYS A 629 24.37 -25.24 10.78
C LYS A 629 23.39 -26.24 10.17
N ALA A 630 22.89 -25.94 8.98
CA ALA A 630 21.99 -26.83 8.25
C ALA A 630 22.77 -28.00 7.61
N ASP A 631 22.17 -29.18 7.59
CA ASP A 631 22.74 -30.38 6.96
C ASP A 631 22.22 -30.53 5.51
N PRO A 632 23.08 -30.90 4.54
CA PRO A 632 22.66 -31.22 3.17
C PRO A 632 21.56 -32.28 3.09
N THR A 633 21.50 -33.19 4.06
CA THR A 633 20.44 -34.22 4.17
C THR A 633 19.07 -33.66 4.53
N GLU A 634 19.00 -32.43 5.06
CA GLU A 634 17.78 -31.72 5.46
C GLU A 634 17.29 -30.74 4.38
N GLY A 635 17.82 -30.84 3.16
CA GLY A 635 17.42 -29.98 2.02
C GLY A 635 18.29 -28.73 1.83
N PHE A 636 19.42 -28.63 2.53
CA PHE A 636 20.37 -27.54 2.36
C PHE A 636 21.16 -27.69 1.05
N ASP A 637 20.81 -26.90 0.04
CA ASP A 637 21.46 -26.95 -1.29
C ASP A 637 22.76 -26.11 -1.32
N VAL A 638 23.87 -26.77 -0.99
CA VAL A 638 25.23 -26.18 -1.10
C VAL A 638 25.53 -25.68 -2.52
N GLY A 639 25.06 -26.38 -3.55
CA GLY A 639 25.28 -26.00 -4.95
C GLY A 639 24.59 -24.69 -5.31
N ALA A 640 23.33 -24.51 -4.90
CA ALA A 640 22.58 -23.29 -5.12
C ALA A 640 23.22 -22.09 -4.41
N ILE A 641 23.64 -22.25 -3.15
CA ILE A 641 24.32 -21.20 -2.38
C ILE A 641 25.66 -20.82 -3.03
N LEU A 642 26.45 -21.80 -3.46
CA LEU A 642 27.70 -21.55 -4.19
C LEU A 642 27.47 -20.82 -5.51
N SER A 643 26.40 -21.16 -6.24
CA SER A 643 26.03 -20.49 -7.49
C SER A 643 25.73 -19.01 -7.27
N ILE A 644 25.00 -18.69 -6.18
CA ILE A 644 24.70 -17.32 -5.78
C ILE A 644 25.96 -16.58 -5.36
N ALA A 645 26.77 -17.15 -4.46
CA ALA A 645 28.02 -16.53 -4.03
C ALA A 645 28.94 -16.28 -5.24
N LYS A 646 29.08 -17.25 -6.16
CA LYS A 646 29.83 -17.11 -7.42
C LYS A 646 29.32 -15.95 -8.27
N ARG A 647 28.01 -15.78 -8.42
CA ARG A 647 27.41 -14.66 -9.16
C ARG A 647 27.79 -13.33 -8.52
N GLU A 648 27.67 -13.24 -7.20
CA GLU A 648 27.95 -12.02 -6.44
C GLU A 648 29.43 -11.65 -6.36
N LEU A 649 30.37 -12.54 -6.70
CA LEU A 649 31.79 -12.20 -6.87
C LEU A 649 32.04 -11.19 -8.01
N SER A 650 31.10 -11.05 -8.95
CA SER A 650 31.18 -10.06 -10.03
C SER A 650 30.38 -8.79 -9.74
N ASN A 651 29.88 -8.62 -8.50
CA ASN A 651 29.10 -7.46 -8.09
C ASN A 651 29.97 -6.18 -8.07
N GLU A 652 29.42 -5.03 -8.44
CA GLU A 652 30.14 -3.75 -8.45
C GLU A 652 30.58 -3.31 -7.06
N HIS A 653 29.84 -3.71 -6.01
CA HIS A 653 30.09 -3.31 -4.65
C HIS A 653 31.06 -4.24 -3.92
N GLU A 654 32.13 -3.65 -3.38
CA GLU A 654 33.17 -4.38 -2.64
C GLU A 654 32.61 -5.18 -1.45
N ALA A 655 31.71 -4.59 -0.66
CA ALA A 655 31.13 -5.24 0.51
C ALA A 655 30.38 -6.55 0.15
N THR A 656 29.62 -6.56 -0.94
CA THR A 656 28.90 -7.75 -1.40
C THR A 656 29.87 -8.85 -1.88
N ARG A 657 30.94 -8.47 -2.59
CA ARG A 657 31.98 -9.43 -3.02
C ARG A 657 32.70 -10.07 -1.82
N ILE A 658 32.99 -9.28 -0.79
CA ILE A 658 33.60 -9.77 0.47
C ILE A 658 32.69 -10.81 1.13
N GLU A 659 31.40 -10.51 1.27
CA GLU A 659 30.46 -11.40 1.93
C GLU A 659 30.23 -12.70 1.15
N ALA A 660 30.23 -12.64 -0.18
CA ALA A 660 30.22 -13.82 -1.05
C ALA A 660 31.44 -14.74 -0.81
N LEU A 661 32.64 -14.18 -0.63
CA LEU A 661 33.84 -14.95 -0.30
C LEU A 661 33.78 -15.57 1.10
N HIS A 662 33.24 -14.85 2.08
CA HIS A 662 32.99 -15.40 3.42
C HIS A 662 32.02 -16.59 3.38
N TRP A 663 31.01 -16.57 2.50
CA TRP A 663 30.13 -17.72 2.28
C TRP A 663 30.88 -18.92 1.70
N ILE A 664 31.68 -18.74 0.65
CA ILE A 664 32.47 -19.83 0.06
C ILE A 664 33.44 -20.41 1.10
N SER A 665 34.11 -19.56 1.87
CA SER A 665 35.02 -19.98 2.95
C SER A 665 34.29 -20.78 4.04
N THR A 666 33.11 -20.31 4.45
CA THR A 666 32.27 -20.97 5.46
C THR A 666 31.82 -22.35 4.97
N LEU A 667 31.31 -22.45 3.73
CA LEU A 667 30.91 -23.71 3.13
C LEU A 667 32.09 -24.67 2.97
N LEU A 668 33.27 -24.18 2.58
CA LEU A 668 34.49 -25.00 2.53
C LEU A 668 34.88 -25.57 3.89
N SER A 669 34.62 -24.83 4.97
CA SER A 669 34.92 -25.28 6.34
C SER A 669 33.93 -26.34 6.85
N ARG A 670 32.66 -26.29 6.42
CA ARG A 670 31.57 -27.16 6.91
C ARG A 670 31.26 -28.33 5.99
N HIS A 671 31.19 -28.11 4.68
CA HIS A 671 30.77 -29.06 3.65
C HIS A 671 31.85 -29.26 2.58
N ARG A 672 33.10 -29.47 3.01
CA ARG A 672 34.29 -29.52 2.11
C ARG A 672 34.10 -30.46 0.91
N SER A 673 33.62 -31.69 1.13
CA SER A 673 33.46 -32.70 0.07
C SER A 673 32.51 -32.24 -1.02
N GLU A 674 31.41 -31.60 -0.65
CA GLU A 674 30.39 -31.12 -1.58
C GLU A 674 30.90 -29.90 -2.35
N VAL A 675 31.51 -28.92 -1.68
CA VAL A 675 32.08 -27.75 -2.36
C VAL A 675 33.16 -28.17 -3.37
N LEU A 676 33.99 -29.16 -3.04
CA LEU A 676 35.01 -29.67 -3.96
C LEU A 676 34.41 -30.34 -5.19
N SER A 677 33.19 -30.88 -5.12
CA SER A 677 32.50 -31.42 -6.30
C SER A 677 32.14 -30.33 -7.33
N PHE A 678 31.93 -29.09 -6.88
CA PHE A 678 31.67 -27.91 -7.71
C PHE A 678 32.92 -27.10 -8.03
N LEU A 679 34.12 -27.59 -7.69
CA LEU A 679 35.37 -26.84 -7.82
C LEU A 679 35.60 -26.32 -9.25
N ASN A 680 35.33 -27.13 -10.27
CA ASN A 680 35.49 -26.74 -11.67
C ASN A 680 34.61 -25.54 -12.06
N ASP A 681 33.44 -25.41 -11.45
CA ASP A 681 32.49 -24.33 -11.75
C ASP A 681 32.88 -23.02 -11.07
N ILE A 682 33.48 -23.06 -9.88
CA ILE A 682 33.83 -21.87 -9.10
C ILE A 682 35.28 -21.40 -9.35
N LEU A 683 36.19 -22.31 -9.72
CA LEU A 683 37.64 -22.03 -9.76
C LEU A 683 38.01 -20.92 -10.74
N ASP A 684 37.50 -20.91 -11.97
CA ASP A 684 37.82 -19.83 -12.92
C ASP A 684 37.30 -18.46 -12.45
N THR A 685 36.17 -18.44 -11.74
CA THR A 685 35.62 -17.19 -11.19
C THR A 685 36.50 -16.67 -10.06
N LEU A 686 36.87 -17.54 -9.11
CA LEU A 686 37.81 -17.20 -8.02
C LEU A 686 39.16 -16.74 -8.56
N LEU A 687 39.70 -17.39 -9.60
CA LEU A 687 40.95 -16.99 -10.24
C LEU A 687 40.84 -15.63 -10.92
N LYS A 688 39.73 -15.32 -11.58
CA LYS A 688 39.47 -13.98 -12.14
C LYS A 688 39.43 -12.92 -11.04
N SER A 689 38.85 -13.24 -9.88
CA SER A 689 38.80 -12.35 -8.71
C SER A 689 40.16 -12.02 -8.09
N LEU A 690 41.25 -12.71 -8.47
CA LEU A 690 42.62 -12.28 -8.08
C LEU A 690 43.02 -10.94 -8.72
N SER A 691 42.33 -10.53 -9.78
CA SER A 691 42.53 -9.25 -10.46
C SER A 691 41.63 -8.12 -9.90
N ASP A 692 40.96 -8.35 -8.76
CA ASP A 692 40.05 -7.36 -8.17
C ASP A 692 40.77 -6.04 -7.79
N PRO A 693 40.10 -4.88 -7.96
CA PRO A 693 40.64 -3.60 -7.54
C PRO A 693 40.84 -3.48 -6.01
N SER A 694 40.11 -4.23 -5.18
CA SER A 694 40.27 -4.22 -3.72
C SER A 694 41.31 -5.24 -3.25
N ASP A 695 42.26 -4.80 -2.42
CA ASP A 695 43.21 -5.69 -1.75
C ASP A 695 42.49 -6.65 -0.78
N GLN A 696 41.44 -6.20 -0.11
CA GLN A 696 40.69 -7.03 0.84
C GLN A 696 40.02 -8.21 0.15
N VAL A 697 39.41 -7.98 -1.01
CA VAL A 697 38.82 -9.04 -1.85
C VAL A 697 39.90 -10.03 -2.28
N VAL A 698 41.04 -9.56 -2.79
CA VAL A 698 42.15 -10.43 -3.21
C VAL A 698 42.68 -11.28 -2.05
N LEU A 699 42.84 -10.70 -0.85
CA LEU A 699 43.29 -11.44 0.33
C LEU A 699 42.32 -12.57 0.71
N LEU A 700 41.01 -12.31 0.70
CA LEU A 700 39.98 -13.32 0.98
C LEU A 700 39.90 -14.39 -0.11
N VAL A 701 40.05 -14.02 -1.38
CA VAL A 701 40.16 -14.97 -2.49
C VAL A 701 41.34 -15.92 -2.26
N LEU A 702 42.49 -15.41 -1.79
CA LEU A 702 43.66 -16.24 -1.51
C LEU A 702 43.44 -17.15 -0.30
N GLU A 703 42.69 -16.71 0.71
CA GLU A 703 42.28 -17.56 1.83
C GLU A 703 41.38 -18.72 1.39
N VAL A 704 40.40 -18.44 0.52
CA VAL A 704 39.54 -19.46 -0.10
C VAL A 704 40.37 -20.45 -0.91
N HIS A 705 41.27 -19.96 -1.78
CA HIS A 705 42.16 -20.82 -2.55
C HIS A 705 43.09 -21.65 -1.65
N ALA A 706 43.62 -21.08 -0.58
CA ALA A 706 44.45 -21.82 0.37
C ALA A 706 43.65 -22.89 1.11
N ALA A 707 42.39 -22.60 1.46
CA ALA A 707 41.49 -23.58 2.05
C ALA A 707 41.20 -24.74 1.08
N ILE A 708 41.03 -24.46 -0.22
CA ILE A 708 40.91 -25.50 -1.26
C ILE A 708 42.21 -26.32 -1.35
N ALA A 709 43.37 -25.65 -1.38
CA ALA A 709 44.71 -26.22 -1.57
C ALA A 709 45.32 -26.94 -0.35
N LYS A 710 44.51 -27.37 0.63
CA LYS A 710 45.01 -28.21 1.74
C LYS A 710 45.55 -29.56 1.24
N ASP A 711 44.95 -30.13 0.20
CA ASP A 711 45.35 -31.40 -0.39
C ASP A 711 46.43 -31.19 -1.48
N GLU A 712 47.40 -32.10 -1.60
CA GLU A 712 48.53 -31.94 -2.54
C GLU A 712 48.12 -31.78 -4.00
N TYR A 713 47.11 -32.54 -4.44
CA TYR A 713 46.60 -32.46 -5.81
C TYR A 713 46.05 -31.06 -6.12
N ASN A 714 45.18 -30.54 -5.25
CA ASN A 714 44.55 -29.23 -5.42
C ASN A 714 45.55 -28.08 -5.25
N PHE A 715 46.54 -28.23 -4.36
CA PHE A 715 47.66 -27.31 -4.24
C PHE A 715 48.42 -27.17 -5.54
N ARG A 716 48.83 -28.29 -6.15
CA ARG A 716 49.56 -28.27 -7.42
C ARG A 716 48.74 -27.64 -8.54
N GLN A 717 47.46 -27.99 -8.65
CA GLN A 717 46.57 -27.39 -9.64
C GLN A 717 46.47 -25.87 -9.45
N LEU A 718 46.27 -25.39 -8.23
CA LEU A 718 46.21 -23.97 -7.92
C LEU A 718 47.46 -23.22 -8.39
N VAL A 719 48.65 -23.72 -8.06
CA VAL A 719 49.91 -23.08 -8.43
C VAL A 719 50.10 -23.08 -9.96
N VAL A 720 49.77 -24.18 -10.65
CA VAL A 720 49.79 -24.26 -12.12
C VAL A 720 48.87 -23.23 -12.76
N PHE A 721 47.62 -23.13 -12.27
CA PHE A 721 46.66 -22.15 -12.78
C PHE A 721 47.09 -20.71 -12.49
N LEU A 722 47.65 -20.44 -11.32
CA LEU A 722 48.15 -19.12 -10.96
C LEU A 722 49.29 -18.68 -11.89
N VAL A 723 50.27 -19.56 -12.13
CA VAL A 723 51.37 -19.30 -13.07
C VAL A 723 50.83 -19.08 -14.48
N HIS A 724 49.87 -19.89 -14.93
CA HIS A 724 49.21 -19.68 -16.20
C HIS A 724 48.48 -18.33 -16.28
N LYS A 725 47.78 -17.90 -15.22
CA LYS A 725 47.11 -16.60 -15.16
C LYS A 725 48.11 -15.44 -15.19
N PHE A 726 49.22 -15.51 -14.46
CA PHE A 726 50.28 -14.51 -14.56
C PHE A 726 50.88 -14.44 -15.96
N ARG A 727 50.97 -15.56 -16.69
CA ARG A 727 51.45 -15.58 -18.07
C ARG A 727 50.47 -14.90 -19.04
N MET A 728 49.17 -15.15 -18.86
CA MET A 728 48.15 -14.56 -19.72
C MET A 728 47.89 -13.08 -19.41
N ASP A 729 48.10 -12.66 -18.15
CA ASP A 729 47.96 -11.29 -17.69
C ASP A 729 49.22 -10.81 -16.94
N ASN A 730 50.19 -10.30 -17.69
CA ASN A 730 51.42 -9.74 -17.13
C ASN A 730 51.15 -8.54 -16.18
N ALA A 731 50.05 -7.80 -16.38
CA ALA A 731 49.72 -6.67 -15.51
C ALA A 731 49.33 -7.13 -14.09
N LEU A 732 48.73 -8.32 -13.97
CA LEU A 732 48.43 -8.94 -12.67
C LEU A 732 49.72 -9.24 -11.91
N LEU A 733 50.73 -9.80 -12.57
CA LEU A 733 52.03 -10.09 -11.96
C LEU A 733 52.73 -8.81 -11.49
N GLU A 734 52.73 -7.76 -12.32
CA GLU A 734 53.37 -6.48 -11.98
C GLU A 734 52.66 -5.75 -10.83
N ARG A 735 51.32 -5.70 -10.84
CA ARG A 735 50.55 -4.92 -9.85
C ARG A 735 50.31 -5.67 -8.54
N ARG A 736 50.00 -6.96 -8.62
CA ARG A 736 49.52 -7.77 -7.47
C ARG A 736 50.38 -9.00 -7.18
N GLY A 737 51.30 -9.37 -8.06
CA GLY A 737 52.11 -10.59 -7.91
C GLY A 737 52.83 -10.68 -6.56
N ALA A 738 53.43 -9.57 -6.10
CA ALA A 738 54.10 -9.54 -4.80
C ALA A 738 53.12 -9.80 -3.62
N LEU A 739 51.93 -9.19 -3.64
CA LEU A 739 50.91 -9.42 -2.60
C LEU A 739 50.44 -10.88 -2.61
N ILE A 740 50.12 -11.40 -3.79
CA ILE A 740 49.61 -12.77 -3.98
C ILE A 740 50.61 -13.80 -3.47
N ILE A 741 51.86 -13.74 -3.93
CA ILE A 741 52.89 -14.71 -3.56
C ILE A 741 53.22 -14.62 -2.07
N ARG A 742 53.36 -13.42 -1.50
CA ARG A 742 53.61 -13.25 -0.06
C ARG A 742 52.49 -13.85 0.78
N ARG A 743 51.23 -13.59 0.41
CA ARG A 743 50.08 -14.12 1.16
C ARG A 743 49.98 -15.64 1.02
N LEU A 744 50.22 -16.21 -0.15
CA LEU A 744 50.26 -17.67 -0.33
C LEU A 744 51.35 -18.33 0.51
N CYS A 745 52.54 -17.72 0.60
CA CYS A 745 53.62 -18.21 1.45
C CYS A 745 53.21 -18.28 2.93
N VAL A 746 52.44 -17.29 3.40
CA VAL A 746 51.90 -17.27 4.78
C VAL A 746 50.84 -18.36 4.98
N LEU A 747 49.98 -18.61 3.98
CA LEU A 747 48.84 -19.52 4.11
C LEU A 747 49.18 -21.00 3.83
N LEU A 748 50.15 -21.28 2.97
CA LEU A 748 50.41 -22.63 2.42
C LEU A 748 51.85 -23.13 2.63
N ASP A 749 52.60 -22.48 3.51
CA ASP A 749 54.03 -22.67 3.73
C ASP A 749 54.93 -22.12 2.59
N ALA A 750 55.90 -21.28 2.96
CA ALA A 750 56.74 -20.54 2.02
C ALA A 750 57.69 -21.47 1.24
N GLU A 751 58.23 -22.51 1.89
CA GLU A 751 59.12 -23.47 1.24
C GLU A 751 58.36 -24.26 0.17
N ARG A 752 57.17 -24.77 0.53
CA ARG A 752 56.29 -25.53 -0.37
C ARG A 752 55.90 -24.72 -1.61
N VAL A 753 55.51 -23.46 -1.43
CA VAL A 753 55.13 -22.55 -2.53
C VAL A 753 56.32 -22.31 -3.47
N TYR A 754 57.50 -21.98 -2.94
CA TYR A 754 58.68 -21.71 -3.76
C TYR A 754 59.18 -22.94 -4.52
N ARG A 755 59.13 -24.13 -3.90
CA ARG A 755 59.48 -25.40 -4.58
C ARG A 755 58.56 -25.69 -5.77
N GLU A 756 57.25 -25.59 -5.60
CA GLU A 756 56.32 -25.90 -6.69
C GLU A 756 56.37 -24.84 -7.80
N LEU A 757 56.48 -23.55 -7.46
CA LEU A 757 56.70 -22.50 -8.45
C LEU A 757 57.98 -22.73 -9.26
N SER A 758 59.07 -23.10 -8.58
CA SER A 758 60.34 -23.38 -9.25
C SER A 758 60.23 -24.57 -10.20
N LYS A 759 59.58 -25.66 -9.76
CA LYS A 759 59.33 -26.85 -10.57
C LYS A 759 58.49 -26.57 -11.82
N ILE A 760 57.49 -25.69 -11.73
CA ILE A 760 56.69 -25.28 -12.89
C ILE A 760 57.51 -24.43 -13.85
N LEU A 761 58.30 -23.49 -13.33
CA LEU A 761 59.09 -22.55 -14.12
C LEU A 761 60.29 -23.22 -14.82
N GLU A 762 60.87 -24.26 -14.23
CA GLU A 762 61.98 -25.04 -14.83
C GLU A 762 61.66 -25.54 -16.24
N GLY A 763 60.41 -25.96 -16.48
CA GLY A 763 59.96 -26.52 -17.76
C GLY A 763 59.12 -25.55 -18.60
N ASP A 764 59.10 -24.25 -18.29
CA ASP A 764 58.25 -23.29 -18.97
C ASP A 764 58.73 -23.01 -20.40
N ALA A 765 57.82 -23.09 -21.39
CA ALA A 765 58.13 -22.83 -22.79
C ALA A 765 58.28 -21.33 -23.10
N ASP A 766 57.68 -20.46 -22.29
CA ASP A 766 57.80 -19.00 -22.42
C ASP A 766 58.96 -18.50 -21.57
N LEU A 767 60.13 -18.38 -22.20
CA LEU A 767 61.36 -17.98 -21.52
C LEU A 767 61.29 -16.54 -20.99
N ASP A 768 60.65 -15.61 -21.71
CA ASP A 768 60.53 -14.21 -21.29
C ASP A 768 59.66 -14.10 -20.02
N PHE A 769 58.53 -14.81 -19.99
CA PHE A 769 57.69 -14.92 -18.80
C PHE A 769 58.45 -15.58 -17.64
N ALA A 770 59.11 -16.72 -17.88
CA ALA A 770 59.86 -17.43 -16.84
C ALA A 770 60.93 -16.54 -16.20
N SER A 771 61.67 -15.77 -17.01
CA SER A 771 62.65 -14.81 -16.51
C SER A 771 61.99 -13.71 -15.67
N THR A 772 60.88 -13.14 -16.13
CA THR A 772 60.13 -12.08 -15.42
C THR A 772 59.58 -12.58 -14.07
N MET A 773 58.99 -13.78 -14.05
CA MET A 773 58.46 -14.40 -12.84
C MET A 773 59.57 -14.71 -11.84
N VAL A 774 60.70 -15.27 -12.29
CA VAL A 774 61.87 -15.55 -11.43
C VAL A 774 62.44 -14.25 -10.83
N GLN A 775 62.49 -13.16 -11.61
CA GLN A 775 62.91 -11.86 -11.08
C GLN A 775 61.97 -11.35 -9.99
N ALA A 776 60.66 -11.49 -10.17
CA ALA A 776 59.66 -11.13 -9.17
C ALA A 776 59.81 -11.98 -7.90
N LEU A 777 59.91 -13.31 -8.03
CA LEU A 777 60.13 -14.23 -6.91
C LEU A 777 61.43 -13.94 -6.16
N ASN A 778 62.49 -13.59 -6.88
CA ASN A 778 63.76 -13.22 -6.28
C ASN A 778 63.66 -11.90 -5.51
N LEU A 779 63.01 -10.87 -6.07
CA LEU A 779 62.78 -9.63 -5.36
C LEU A 779 61.97 -9.85 -4.09
N ILE A 780 60.91 -10.67 -4.14
CA ILE A 780 60.08 -11.02 -2.97
C ILE A 780 60.93 -11.76 -1.92
N LEU A 781 61.72 -12.76 -2.32
CA LEU A 781 62.65 -13.49 -1.46
C LEU A 781 63.64 -12.56 -0.75
N LEU A 782 64.11 -11.52 -1.44
CA LEU A 782 65.12 -10.59 -0.93
C LEU A 782 64.56 -9.37 -0.19
N THR A 783 63.24 -9.21 -0.08
CA THR A 783 62.64 -8.01 0.53
C THR A 783 61.56 -8.30 1.56
N SER A 784 60.83 -9.40 1.43
CA SER A 784 59.63 -9.68 2.21
C SER A 784 59.96 -10.28 3.58
N SER A 785 59.39 -9.78 4.67
CA SER A 785 59.70 -10.26 6.01
C SER A 785 59.22 -11.69 6.25
N GLU A 786 58.12 -12.09 5.62
CA GLU A 786 57.48 -13.41 5.74
C GLU A 786 58.37 -14.57 5.24
N LEU A 787 59.43 -14.25 4.48
CA LEU A 787 60.37 -15.21 3.91
C LEU A 787 61.68 -15.30 4.73
N SER A 788 61.68 -14.86 5.99
CA SER A 788 62.85 -14.92 6.88
C SER A 788 63.39 -16.33 7.05
N ASP A 789 62.49 -17.29 7.22
CA ASP A 789 62.84 -18.66 7.58
C ASP A 789 63.48 -19.38 6.40
N ILE A 790 62.91 -19.23 5.20
CA ILE A 790 63.51 -19.78 3.98
C ILE A 790 64.84 -19.09 3.62
N ARG A 791 65.02 -17.79 3.91
CA ARG A 791 66.32 -17.12 3.76
C ARG A 791 67.36 -17.70 4.71
N ASN A 792 66.99 -17.99 5.95
CA ASN A 792 67.88 -18.62 6.92
C ASN A 792 68.22 -20.07 6.52
N LEU A 793 67.23 -20.81 5.99
CA LEU A 793 67.43 -22.14 5.42
C LEU A 793 68.42 -22.10 4.24
N LEU A 794 68.28 -21.12 3.32
CA LEU A 794 69.21 -20.93 2.21
C LEU A 794 70.64 -20.60 2.68
N LYS A 795 70.83 -19.79 3.73
CA LYS A 795 72.17 -19.53 4.29
C LYS A 795 72.88 -20.79 4.79
N LEU A 796 72.13 -21.83 5.11
CA LEU A 796 72.64 -23.13 5.56
C LEU A 796 72.83 -24.13 4.41
N SER A 797 72.66 -23.74 3.14
CA SER A 797 72.69 -24.66 1.98
C SER A 797 73.96 -25.50 1.88
N LEU A 798 75.09 -24.94 2.32
CA LEU A 798 76.38 -25.65 2.27
C LEU A 798 76.60 -26.58 3.46
N VAL A 799 75.76 -26.53 4.51
CA VAL A 799 75.99 -27.23 5.79
C VAL A 799 74.83 -28.15 6.16
N ASN A 800 73.61 -27.85 5.71
CA ASN A 800 72.38 -28.54 6.06
C ASN A 800 71.74 -29.19 4.82
N ALA A 801 71.31 -30.46 4.94
CA ALA A 801 70.70 -31.21 3.85
C ALA A 801 69.37 -30.60 3.34
N ALA A 802 68.49 -30.13 4.23
CA ALA A 802 67.25 -29.47 3.83
C ALA A 802 67.51 -28.14 3.11
N GLY A 803 68.49 -27.35 3.60
CA GLY A 803 68.96 -26.14 2.93
C GLY A 803 69.54 -26.42 1.55
N ARG A 804 70.38 -27.47 1.44
CA ARG A 804 70.93 -27.95 0.17
C ARG A 804 69.83 -28.33 -0.80
N ASP A 805 68.89 -29.16 -0.38
CA ASP A 805 67.83 -29.68 -1.23
C ASP A 805 66.85 -28.57 -1.64
N PHE A 806 66.67 -27.54 -0.81
CA PHE A 806 65.93 -26.34 -1.19
C PHE A 806 66.68 -25.50 -2.23
N PHE A 807 67.97 -25.20 -2.00
CA PHE A 807 68.81 -24.49 -2.96
C PHE A 807 68.84 -25.19 -4.32
N LEU A 808 69.02 -26.52 -4.34
CA LEU A 808 69.00 -27.33 -5.55
C LEU A 808 67.64 -27.34 -6.23
N SER A 809 66.54 -27.25 -5.48
CA SER A 809 65.21 -27.14 -6.10
C SER A 809 64.96 -25.81 -6.80
N LEU A 810 65.57 -24.71 -6.31
CA LEU A 810 65.41 -23.39 -6.91
C LEU A 810 66.36 -23.15 -8.09
N TYR A 811 67.55 -23.75 -8.05
CA TYR A 811 68.63 -23.48 -9.00
C TYR A 811 68.21 -23.58 -10.48
N PRO A 812 67.48 -24.63 -10.94
CA PRO A 812 67.11 -24.78 -12.33
C PRO A 812 66.30 -23.60 -12.86
N SER A 813 65.26 -23.17 -12.14
CA SER A 813 64.43 -22.05 -12.57
C SER A 813 65.07 -20.69 -12.30
N TRP A 814 65.85 -20.54 -11.21
CA TRP A 814 66.59 -19.29 -10.95
C TRP A 814 67.60 -18.98 -12.07
N SER A 815 68.04 -20.00 -12.81
CA SER A 815 68.91 -19.85 -13.97
C SER A 815 68.27 -19.13 -15.17
N HIS A 816 66.95 -18.87 -15.19
CA HIS A 816 66.32 -18.00 -16.21
C HIS A 816 66.68 -16.52 -16.04
N SER A 817 67.25 -16.10 -14.90
CA SER A 817 67.75 -14.74 -14.67
C SER A 817 69.14 -14.76 -14.03
N SER A 818 70.12 -14.18 -14.72
CA SER A 818 71.51 -14.06 -14.25
C SER A 818 71.60 -13.38 -12.88
N MET A 819 70.82 -12.31 -12.64
CA MET A 819 70.83 -11.63 -11.34
C MET A 819 70.17 -12.46 -10.24
N ALA A 820 69.10 -13.19 -10.56
CA ALA A 820 68.44 -14.06 -9.59
C ALA A 820 69.39 -15.16 -9.12
N ILE A 821 70.07 -15.87 -10.04
CA ILE A 821 71.00 -16.94 -9.66
C ILE A 821 72.23 -16.42 -8.91
N ILE A 822 72.80 -15.27 -9.32
CA ILE A 822 73.92 -14.64 -8.59
C ILE A 822 73.47 -14.30 -7.16
N SER A 823 72.28 -13.72 -7.01
CA SER A 823 71.75 -13.38 -5.69
C SER A 823 71.43 -14.60 -4.84
N LEU A 824 70.97 -15.70 -5.45
CA LEU A 824 70.73 -16.98 -4.77
C LEU A 824 72.04 -17.58 -4.25
N CYS A 825 73.10 -17.58 -5.07
CA CYS A 825 74.43 -18.05 -4.67
C CYS A 825 75.03 -17.19 -3.55
N LEU A 826 74.88 -15.86 -3.63
CA LEU A 826 75.32 -14.95 -2.56
C LEU A 826 74.52 -15.19 -1.28
N LEU A 827 73.20 -15.40 -1.37
CA LEU A 827 72.34 -15.72 -0.23
C LEU A 827 72.71 -17.05 0.44
N ALA A 828 73.07 -18.05 -0.38
CA ALA A 828 73.49 -19.38 0.06
C ALA A 828 74.95 -19.46 0.52
N GLN A 829 75.68 -18.34 0.49
CA GLN A 829 77.12 -18.25 0.79
C GLN A 829 78.01 -19.07 -0.15
N ALA A 830 77.51 -19.44 -1.34
CA ALA A 830 78.25 -20.14 -2.38
C ALA A 830 79.07 -19.16 -3.24
N TYR A 831 80.01 -18.44 -2.61
CA TYR A 831 80.72 -17.31 -3.21
C TYR A 831 81.62 -17.69 -4.40
N GLN A 832 82.29 -18.83 -4.32
CA GLN A 832 83.11 -19.35 -5.42
C GLN A 832 82.26 -19.62 -6.67
N HIS A 833 81.09 -20.24 -6.47
CA HIS A 833 80.14 -20.49 -7.55
C HIS A 833 79.55 -19.19 -8.10
N ALA A 834 79.17 -18.24 -7.23
CA ALA A 834 78.72 -16.92 -7.66
C ALA A 834 79.76 -16.20 -8.54
N SER A 835 81.04 -16.27 -8.17
CA SER A 835 82.14 -15.70 -8.97
C SER A 835 82.30 -16.38 -10.33
N SER A 836 82.12 -17.70 -10.36
CA SER A 836 82.19 -18.51 -11.60
C SER A 836 81.03 -18.20 -12.54
N VAL A 837 79.81 -18.06 -12.01
CA VAL A 837 78.62 -17.62 -12.76
C VAL A 837 78.85 -16.23 -13.37
N ILE A 838 79.36 -15.26 -12.60
CA ILE A 838 79.66 -13.90 -13.10
C ILE A 838 80.70 -13.93 -14.23
N GLN A 839 81.75 -14.73 -14.10
CA GLN A 839 82.79 -14.87 -15.14
C GLN A 839 82.30 -15.57 -16.40
N SER A 840 81.23 -16.37 -16.30
CA SER A 840 80.64 -17.07 -17.45
C SER A 840 79.70 -16.22 -18.30
N LEU A 841 79.35 -15.00 -17.86
CA LEU A 841 78.50 -14.08 -18.61
C LEU A 841 79.22 -13.58 -19.87
N THR A 842 78.51 -13.58 -20.99
CA THR A 842 78.99 -13.06 -22.28
C THR A 842 78.48 -11.64 -22.54
N GLU A 843 79.06 -10.94 -23.52
CA GLU A 843 78.61 -9.58 -23.88
C GLU A 843 77.12 -9.53 -24.27
N GLU A 844 76.60 -10.59 -24.90
CA GLU A 844 75.18 -10.68 -25.28
C GLU A 844 74.23 -10.76 -24.07
N ASP A 845 74.72 -11.20 -22.91
CA ASP A 845 73.94 -11.32 -21.68
C ASP A 845 73.83 -9.97 -20.92
N ILE A 846 74.72 -9.01 -21.22
CA ILE A 846 74.80 -7.69 -20.56
C ILE A 846 73.97 -6.67 -21.34
N ASN A 847 72.65 -6.80 -21.24
CA ASN A 847 71.69 -5.89 -21.87
C ASN A 847 71.14 -4.83 -20.89
N VAL A 848 70.30 -3.91 -21.38
CA VAL A 848 69.70 -2.85 -20.54
C VAL A 848 68.89 -3.42 -19.37
N ILE A 849 68.16 -4.52 -19.58
CA ILE A 849 67.35 -5.18 -18.55
C ILE A 849 68.27 -5.74 -17.44
N PHE A 850 69.36 -6.40 -17.82
CA PHE A 850 70.39 -6.88 -16.90
C PHE A 850 70.99 -5.74 -16.07
N LEU A 851 71.35 -4.61 -16.71
CA LEU A 851 71.94 -3.46 -16.01
C LEU A 851 70.96 -2.82 -15.00
N VAL A 852 69.68 -2.73 -15.36
CA VAL A 852 68.63 -2.24 -14.44
C VAL A 852 68.47 -3.19 -13.24
N GLN A 853 68.50 -4.50 -13.47
CA GLN A 853 68.43 -5.49 -12.38
C GLN A 853 69.67 -5.47 -11.49
N LEU A 854 70.85 -5.35 -12.08
CA LEU A 854 72.11 -5.25 -11.36
C LEU A 854 72.12 -3.99 -10.48
N ASP A 855 71.69 -2.85 -11.02
CA ASP A 855 71.56 -1.61 -10.25
C ASP A 855 70.63 -1.80 -9.04
N LYS A 856 69.42 -2.34 -9.26
CA LYS A 856 68.48 -2.66 -8.16
C LYS A 856 69.08 -3.62 -7.14
N PHE A 857 69.77 -4.67 -7.59
CA PHE A 857 70.39 -5.67 -6.71
C PHE A 857 71.50 -5.08 -5.83
N ILE A 858 72.35 -4.19 -6.37
CA ILE A 858 73.37 -3.52 -5.57
C ILE A 858 72.75 -2.66 -4.48
N HIS A 859 71.65 -1.96 -4.74
CA HIS A 859 70.91 -1.26 -3.70
C HIS A 859 70.36 -2.23 -2.65
N LEU A 860 69.91 -3.43 -3.05
CA LEU A 860 69.47 -4.47 -2.11
C LEU A 860 70.59 -5.01 -1.22
N LEU A 861 71.84 -5.07 -1.68
CA LEU A 861 72.99 -5.47 -0.84
C LEU A 861 73.19 -4.55 0.38
N GLU A 862 72.69 -3.32 0.31
CA GLU A 862 72.71 -2.39 1.43
C GLU A 862 71.59 -2.60 2.47
N THR A 863 70.59 -3.40 2.13
CA THR A 863 69.48 -3.72 3.04
C THR A 863 69.92 -4.64 4.18
N PRO A 864 69.21 -4.64 5.33
CA PRO A 864 69.54 -5.50 6.47
C PRO A 864 69.65 -7.00 6.13
N ILE A 865 68.96 -7.46 5.08
CA ILE A 865 68.95 -8.86 4.65
C ILE A 865 70.37 -9.35 4.29
N PHE A 866 71.20 -8.48 3.71
CA PHE A 866 72.59 -8.75 3.34
C PHE A 866 73.61 -8.12 4.30
N ALA A 867 73.20 -7.75 5.53
CA ALA A 867 74.13 -7.25 6.54
C ALA A 867 75.29 -8.23 6.81
N TYR A 868 75.00 -9.54 6.81
CA TYR A 868 76.01 -10.57 7.05
C TYR A 868 77.11 -10.59 5.97
N LEU A 869 76.78 -10.39 4.69
CA LEU A 869 77.78 -10.27 3.61
C LEU A 869 78.74 -9.12 3.87
N ARG A 870 78.19 -7.98 4.30
CA ARG A 870 78.99 -6.77 4.57
C ARG A 870 79.88 -6.95 5.80
N LEU A 871 79.42 -7.67 6.82
CA LEU A 871 80.24 -8.05 7.96
C LEU A 871 81.36 -9.02 7.57
N GLN A 872 81.08 -9.98 6.68
CA GLN A 872 82.09 -10.91 6.15
C GLN A 872 83.20 -10.21 5.35
N LEU A 873 82.93 -9.04 4.75
CA LEU A 873 83.96 -8.23 4.08
C LEU A 873 85.03 -7.67 5.04
N LEU A 874 84.83 -7.73 6.36
CA LEU A 874 85.88 -7.38 7.33
C LEU A 874 87.04 -8.39 7.33
N GLU A 875 86.81 -9.60 6.80
CA GLU A 875 87.79 -10.69 6.71
C GLU A 875 88.11 -11.02 5.24
N PRO A 876 88.76 -10.13 4.47
CA PRO A 876 88.97 -10.33 3.03
C PRO A 876 89.82 -11.56 2.69
N GLY A 877 90.67 -12.01 3.61
CA GLY A 877 91.46 -13.26 3.45
C GLY A 877 90.64 -14.54 3.65
N ARG A 878 89.51 -14.47 4.36
CA ARG A 878 88.62 -15.60 4.65
C ARG A 878 87.33 -15.59 3.84
N TYR A 879 87.14 -14.60 2.96
CA TYR A 879 86.01 -14.57 2.02
C TYR A 879 86.49 -14.04 0.68
N THR A 880 87.58 -14.63 0.17
CA THR A 880 88.27 -14.14 -1.05
C THR A 880 87.36 -14.18 -2.28
N TRP A 881 86.53 -15.22 -2.40
CA TRP A 881 85.58 -15.39 -3.49
C TRP A 881 84.41 -14.41 -3.43
N LEU A 882 83.98 -14.00 -2.23
CA LEU A 882 82.96 -12.94 -2.07
C LEU A 882 83.50 -11.62 -2.61
N LEU A 883 84.74 -11.28 -2.25
CA LEU A 883 85.43 -10.10 -2.76
C LEU A 883 85.57 -10.15 -4.29
N LYS A 884 85.97 -11.32 -4.84
CA LYS A 884 86.07 -11.54 -6.29
C LYS A 884 84.72 -11.40 -7.00
N ALA A 885 83.64 -11.91 -6.41
CA ALA A 885 82.29 -11.76 -6.95
C ALA A 885 81.83 -10.28 -6.95
N LEU A 886 82.02 -9.55 -5.86
CA LEU A 886 81.65 -8.13 -5.79
C LEU A 886 82.47 -7.23 -6.72
N TYR A 887 83.78 -7.48 -6.87
CA TYR A 887 84.59 -6.83 -7.90
C TYR A 887 84.20 -7.28 -9.32
N GLY A 888 83.67 -8.49 -9.52
CA GLY A 888 83.06 -8.88 -10.78
C GLY A 888 81.84 -8.02 -11.10
N LEU A 889 80.92 -7.87 -10.14
CA LEU A 889 79.71 -7.07 -10.29
C LEU A 889 79.98 -5.58 -10.54
N ILE A 890 80.98 -4.99 -9.86
CA ILE A 890 81.32 -3.57 -10.08
C ILE A 890 81.87 -3.32 -11.48
N MET A 891 82.57 -4.29 -12.09
CA MET A 891 83.12 -4.16 -13.43
C MET A 891 82.05 -4.22 -14.53
N LEU A 892 80.88 -4.79 -14.22
CA LEU A 892 79.73 -4.85 -15.13
C LEU A 892 78.86 -3.58 -15.09
N LEU A 893 79.06 -2.71 -14.10
CA LEU A 893 78.25 -1.51 -13.92
C LEU A 893 78.78 -0.30 -14.70
N PRO A 894 77.89 0.52 -15.31
CA PRO A 894 78.27 1.81 -15.87
C PRO A 894 78.82 2.72 -14.76
N GLN A 895 80.00 3.32 -14.98
CA GLN A 895 80.69 4.14 -13.97
C GLN A 895 79.87 5.35 -13.47
N GLN A 896 78.89 5.79 -14.25
CA GLN A 896 78.02 6.92 -13.92
C GLN A 896 76.81 6.53 -13.04
N SER A 897 76.51 5.23 -12.93
CA SER A 897 75.38 4.73 -12.14
C SER A 897 75.56 4.97 -10.64
N THR A 898 74.44 5.09 -9.92
CA THR A 898 74.44 5.18 -8.46
C THR A 898 74.90 3.88 -7.82
N ALA A 899 74.48 2.72 -8.35
CA ALA A 899 74.96 1.41 -7.89
C ALA A 899 76.49 1.28 -7.95
N PHE A 900 77.13 1.74 -9.04
CA PHE A 900 78.59 1.73 -9.14
C PHE A 900 79.23 2.51 -7.99
N LYS A 901 78.71 3.70 -7.66
CA LYS A 901 79.21 4.53 -6.56
C LYS A 901 79.00 3.87 -5.19
N ILE A 902 77.83 3.25 -4.97
CA ILE A 902 77.50 2.53 -3.73
C ILE A 902 78.51 1.39 -3.51
N LEU A 903 78.61 0.48 -4.48
CA LEU A 903 79.48 -0.69 -4.37
C LEU A 903 80.96 -0.30 -4.31
N ARG A 904 81.39 0.71 -5.09
CA ARG A 904 82.75 1.25 -5.03
C ARG A 904 83.08 1.79 -3.65
N THR A 905 82.16 2.52 -3.05
CA THR A 905 82.37 3.13 -1.73
C THR A 905 82.49 2.05 -0.66
N ARG A 906 81.65 1.00 -0.72
CA ARG A 906 81.79 -0.17 0.17
C ARG A 906 83.11 -0.89 -0.01
N LEU A 907 83.49 -1.22 -1.24
CA LEU A 907 84.74 -1.91 -1.51
C LEU A 907 85.97 -1.07 -1.14
N LYS A 908 85.88 0.27 -1.18
CA LYS A 908 86.93 1.17 -0.66
C LYS A 908 87.06 1.13 0.86
N THR A 909 85.99 0.81 1.59
CA THR A 909 86.02 0.70 3.06
C THR A 909 86.50 -0.68 3.56
N VAL A 910 86.65 -1.65 2.65
CA VAL A 910 87.22 -2.96 2.98
C VAL A 910 88.72 -2.80 3.26
N PRO A 911 89.26 -3.40 4.34
CA PRO A 911 90.69 -3.35 4.64
C PRO A 911 91.53 -3.79 3.44
N SER A 912 92.57 -3.02 3.09
CA SER A 912 93.47 -3.36 1.98
C SER A 912 94.27 -4.61 2.32
N TYR A 913 93.92 -5.74 1.69
CA TYR A 913 94.71 -6.95 1.78
C TYR A 913 95.78 -6.94 0.68
N SER A 914 97.05 -6.81 1.07
CA SER A 914 98.17 -7.03 0.16
C SER A 914 98.27 -8.52 -0.14
N PHE A 915 98.08 -8.92 -1.40
CA PHE A 915 98.47 -10.24 -1.89
C PHE A 915 100.00 -10.38 -1.78
N ASN A 916 100.53 -10.70 -0.60
CA ASN A 916 101.92 -11.09 -0.45
C ASN A 916 102.07 -12.55 -0.88
N LYS A 917 102.78 -12.73 -2.00
CA LYS A 917 103.34 -13.99 -2.49
C LYS A 917 104.27 -14.59 -1.43
N GLU A 918 103.78 -15.46 -0.55
CA GLU A 918 104.67 -16.27 0.28
C GLU A 918 103.97 -17.53 0.82
N GLN A 919 103.43 -18.40 -0.06
CA GLN A 919 103.18 -19.82 0.28
C GLN A 919 102.92 -20.74 -0.94
N ILE A 920 103.58 -20.48 -2.07
CA ILE A 920 103.77 -21.50 -3.12
C ILE A 920 105.21 -22.01 -3.00
N GLN A 921 105.45 -22.93 -2.07
CA GLN A 921 106.49 -23.97 -2.09
C GLN A 921 106.62 -24.57 -0.69
N ARG A 922 106.09 -25.78 -0.50
CA ARG A 922 106.79 -26.93 0.12
C ARG A 922 105.79 -28.06 0.42
N THR A 923 105.64 -28.95 -0.53
CA THR A 923 105.40 -30.38 -0.27
C THR A 923 106.64 -31.13 -0.69
N SER A 924 107.45 -31.55 0.28
CA SER A 924 108.28 -32.75 0.15
C SER A 924 108.77 -33.19 1.53
N SER A 925 108.34 -34.39 1.95
CA SER A 925 108.97 -35.33 2.90
C SER A 925 109.33 -34.80 4.29
N GLY A 926 109.04 -35.44 5.42
CA GLY A 926 108.62 -36.79 5.78
C GLY A 926 108.87 -36.93 7.30
N ASP A 927 108.06 -37.75 7.95
CA ASP A 927 108.09 -38.19 9.37
C ASP A 927 109.49 -38.53 9.95
N PRO A 928 109.72 -38.71 11.30
CA PRO A 928 108.76 -39.20 12.33
C PRO A 928 108.88 -38.70 13.81
N SER A 929 107.91 -39.16 14.64
CA SER A 929 107.95 -39.44 16.11
C SER A 929 107.82 -38.26 17.10
N THR A 930 107.06 -38.27 18.22
CA THR A 930 106.36 -39.28 19.06
C THR A 930 105.35 -38.59 20.03
N HIS A 931 104.16 -39.22 20.25
CA HIS A 931 103.33 -39.43 21.49
C HIS A 931 103.20 -38.32 22.58
N THR A 932 102.07 -38.04 23.28
CA THR A 932 100.82 -38.77 23.61
C THR A 932 99.79 -37.83 24.30
N ASP A 933 98.49 -38.06 24.03
CA ASP A 933 97.23 -37.96 24.82
C ASP A 933 96.99 -36.93 25.95
N TYR A 934 95.93 -36.10 25.84
CA TYR A 934 94.58 -36.30 26.44
C TYR A 934 93.62 -35.12 26.15
N MET A 935 92.32 -35.42 26.17
CA MET A 935 91.19 -34.75 25.49
C MET A 935 90.75 -33.36 26.00
N SER A 936 90.42 -32.47 25.04
CA SER A 936 89.37 -31.44 25.16
C SER A 936 88.80 -31.16 23.76
N THR A 937 87.56 -31.54 23.52
CA THR A 937 86.83 -31.33 22.25
C THR A 937 86.40 -29.87 22.12
N GLY A 938 87.27 -29.06 21.52
CA GLY A 938 86.92 -27.78 20.91
C GLY A 938 86.70 -27.96 19.40
N LEU A 939 85.51 -27.61 18.91
CA LEU A 939 85.22 -27.54 17.48
C LEU A 939 86.00 -26.38 16.86
N GLN A 940 87.10 -26.72 16.17
CA GLN A 940 87.86 -25.83 15.30
C GLN A 940 87.02 -25.51 14.05
N PHE A 941 86.60 -24.25 13.88
CA PHE A 941 86.15 -23.74 12.59
C PHE A 941 87.36 -23.20 11.83
N SER A 942 87.83 -23.94 10.82
CA SER A 942 88.95 -23.51 9.97
C SER A 942 88.53 -22.46 8.93
N GLU A 943 89.56 -21.92 8.29
CA GLU A 943 89.59 -21.00 7.16
C GLU A 943 88.57 -21.33 6.06
N ASP A 944 88.22 -20.29 5.29
CA ASP A 944 87.57 -20.35 3.97
C ASP A 944 87.64 -21.76 3.37
N GLY A 945 86.50 -22.42 3.16
CA GLY A 945 86.40 -23.85 2.83
C GLY A 945 87.19 -24.27 1.59
N ILE A 946 88.50 -24.40 1.73
CA ILE A 946 89.41 -25.08 0.83
C ILE A 946 89.48 -26.51 1.34
N ILE A 947 88.69 -27.39 0.73
CA ILE A 947 88.98 -28.82 0.70
C ILE A 947 89.27 -29.13 -0.77
N ASP A 948 90.48 -29.64 -1.03
CA ASP A 948 90.89 -30.14 -2.34
C ASP A 948 89.90 -31.20 -2.88
N GLY A 949 89.50 -31.07 -4.14
CA GLY A 949 88.93 -32.15 -4.97
C GLY A 949 87.40 -32.23 -5.08
N ASP A 950 86.85 -31.64 -6.15
CA ASP A 950 85.71 -32.08 -7.01
C ASP A 950 84.42 -32.72 -6.45
N SER A 951 84.12 -32.73 -5.15
CA SER A 951 82.84 -33.25 -4.63
C SER A 951 82.47 -32.68 -3.26
N HIS A 952 81.94 -31.46 -3.20
CA HIS A 952 81.49 -30.85 -1.93
C HIS A 952 80.02 -31.17 -1.60
N ASN A 953 79.75 -31.76 -0.43
CA ASN A 953 78.46 -31.83 0.26
C ASN A 953 77.23 -32.25 -0.57
N GLY A 954 77.45 -32.98 -1.67
CA GLY A 954 76.40 -33.44 -2.58
C GLY A 954 75.90 -32.41 -3.60
N ILE A 955 76.51 -31.21 -3.70
CA ILE A 955 76.22 -30.23 -4.76
C ILE A 955 77.34 -30.25 -5.81
N ASN A 956 77.03 -30.64 -7.04
CA ASN A 956 77.97 -30.56 -8.17
C ASN A 956 77.88 -29.18 -8.84
N PHE A 957 78.61 -28.19 -8.32
CA PHE A 957 78.59 -26.81 -8.83
C PHE A 957 79.05 -26.69 -10.29
N GLU A 958 79.92 -27.58 -10.78
CA GLU A 958 80.35 -27.57 -12.19
C GLU A 958 79.20 -27.93 -13.13
N SER A 959 78.45 -29.00 -12.83
CA SER A 959 77.27 -29.38 -13.60
C SER A 959 76.19 -28.30 -13.58
N TRP A 960 76.03 -27.60 -12.46
CA TRP A 960 75.09 -26.49 -12.31
C TRP A 960 75.56 -25.22 -13.02
N LEU A 961 76.87 -24.99 -13.17
CA LEU A 961 77.40 -23.92 -14.01
C LEU A 961 77.11 -24.19 -15.49
N GLN A 962 77.29 -25.44 -15.93
CA GLN A 962 76.93 -25.85 -17.30
C GLN A 962 75.44 -25.68 -17.56
N TRP A 963 74.58 -26.05 -16.60
CA TRP A 963 73.14 -25.81 -16.68
C TRP A 963 72.81 -24.33 -16.87
N PHE A 964 73.39 -23.46 -16.05
CA PHE A 964 73.19 -22.01 -16.16
C PHE A 964 73.60 -21.50 -17.55
N GLN A 965 74.78 -21.89 -18.05
CA GLN A 965 75.26 -21.49 -19.37
C GLN A 965 74.33 -21.96 -20.50
N GLN A 966 73.82 -23.19 -20.41
CA GLN A 966 72.88 -23.75 -21.37
C GLN A 966 71.54 -23.00 -21.34
N MET A 967 71.03 -22.67 -20.16
CA MET A 967 69.81 -21.87 -20.01
C MET A 967 69.97 -20.46 -20.60
N GLN A 968 71.08 -19.77 -20.31
CA GLN A 968 71.37 -18.46 -20.92
C GLN A 968 71.55 -18.54 -22.44
N GLN A 969 72.10 -19.66 -22.96
CA GLN A 969 72.15 -19.91 -24.40
C GLN A 969 70.76 -20.03 -25.03
N GLN A 970 69.81 -20.72 -24.36
CA GLN A 970 68.43 -20.82 -24.83
C GLN A 970 67.74 -19.45 -24.89
N HIS A 971 67.91 -18.61 -23.87
CA HIS A 971 67.42 -17.22 -23.86
C HIS A 971 67.99 -16.39 -25.01
N ARG A 972 69.29 -16.50 -25.29
CA ARG A 972 69.93 -15.81 -26.43
C ARG A 972 69.34 -16.26 -27.77
N LEU A 973 69.16 -17.56 -27.96
CA LEU A 973 68.54 -18.10 -29.18
C LEU A 973 67.08 -17.64 -29.32
N HIS A 974 66.32 -17.62 -28.22
CA HIS A 974 64.94 -17.16 -28.19
C HIS A 974 64.82 -15.67 -28.54
N SER A 975 65.62 -14.81 -27.90
CA SER A 975 65.66 -13.36 -28.19
C SER A 975 66.02 -13.07 -29.66
N LYS A 976 67.01 -13.80 -30.22
CA LYS A 976 67.38 -13.71 -31.64
C LYS A 976 66.24 -14.17 -32.57
N SER A 977 65.49 -15.20 -32.18
CA SER A 977 64.34 -15.69 -32.96
C SER A 977 63.16 -14.71 -32.94
N GLN A 978 62.87 -14.08 -31.80
CA GLN A 978 61.83 -13.05 -31.69
C GLN A 978 62.20 -11.77 -32.44
N ALA A 979 63.46 -11.34 -32.39
CA ALA A 979 63.95 -10.19 -33.15
C ALA A 979 63.79 -10.43 -34.67
N ARG A 980 64.08 -11.65 -35.14
CA ARG A 980 63.81 -12.07 -36.54
C ARG A 980 62.32 -12.10 -36.86
N ALA A 981 61.47 -12.65 -35.99
CA ALA A 981 60.02 -12.69 -36.19
C ALA A 981 59.38 -11.29 -36.22
N ARG A 982 59.82 -10.37 -35.33
CA ARG A 982 59.39 -8.96 -35.36
C ARG A 982 59.81 -8.28 -36.67
N ASN A 983 61.05 -8.48 -37.13
CA ASN A 983 61.53 -7.91 -38.39
C ASN A 983 60.75 -8.47 -39.62
N ILE A 984 60.37 -9.75 -39.61
CA ILE A 984 59.51 -10.34 -40.66
C ILE A 984 58.09 -9.77 -40.59
N SER A 985 57.52 -9.58 -39.38
CA SER A 985 56.17 -9.02 -39.20
C SER A 985 56.06 -7.55 -39.67
N ILE A 986 57.12 -6.76 -39.46
CA ILE A 986 57.25 -5.38 -39.92
C ILE A 986 57.35 -5.37 -41.46
N SER A 987 58.15 -6.27 -42.04
CA SER A 987 58.26 -6.43 -43.49
C SER A 987 56.94 -6.86 -44.16
N THR A 988 56.13 -7.71 -43.52
CA THR A 988 54.78 -8.08 -44.04
C THR A 988 53.72 -6.98 -43.86
N LYS A 989 53.88 -6.05 -42.91
CA LYS A 989 53.00 -4.88 -42.78
C LYS A 989 53.32 -3.83 -43.84
N GLU A 990 54.59 -3.62 -44.18
CA GLU A 990 55.01 -2.69 -45.24
C GLU A 990 54.60 -3.15 -46.65
N VAL A 991 54.42 -4.46 -46.89
CA VAL A 991 53.95 -4.99 -48.19
C VAL A 991 52.41 -4.87 -48.37
N LYS A 992 51.63 -4.67 -47.29
CA LYS A 992 50.16 -4.54 -47.37
C LYS A 992 49.65 -3.09 -47.49
N GLU A 993 50.49 -2.07 -47.37
CA GLU A 993 50.09 -0.66 -47.49
C GLU A 993 50.10 -0.10 -48.94
N ILE A 994 50.48 -0.89 -49.95
CA ILE A 994 50.58 -0.40 -51.35
C ILE A 994 49.30 -0.66 -52.20
N GLN A 995 48.23 -1.24 -51.64
CA GLN A 995 46.97 -1.43 -52.39
C GLN A 995 45.71 -1.16 -51.54
N LYS A 996 45.16 0.06 -51.60
CA LYS A 996 43.73 0.37 -51.89
C LYS A 996 43.43 1.89 -51.89
N PRO A 997 42.36 2.34 -52.60
CA PRO A 997 42.19 3.71 -53.07
C PRO A 997 41.37 4.64 -52.16
N GLU A 998 41.44 5.93 -52.48
CA GLU A 998 40.79 7.10 -51.86
C GLU A 998 39.30 6.93 -51.55
N GLU A 999 38.85 7.42 -50.38
CA GLU A 999 37.50 7.97 -50.20
C GLU A 999 37.39 8.94 -49.00
N VAL A 1000 37.02 10.18 -49.33
CA VAL A 1000 36.16 11.19 -48.63
C VAL A 1000 36.45 11.64 -47.18
N ARG A 1001 36.79 12.93 -47.05
CA ARG A 1001 36.84 13.74 -45.82
C ARG A 1001 35.45 14.24 -45.38
N GLY A 1002 35.18 14.19 -44.07
CA GLY A 1002 34.12 14.92 -43.36
C GLY A 1002 34.54 15.30 -41.93
N PRO A 1003 33.99 16.35 -41.31
CA PRO A 1003 34.77 17.32 -40.51
C PRO A 1003 34.71 17.15 -38.97
N SER A 1004 35.72 17.75 -38.32
CA SER A 1004 35.94 17.89 -36.87
C SER A 1004 34.98 18.89 -36.19
N PRO A 1005 34.62 18.72 -34.90
CA PRO A 1005 33.98 19.77 -34.11
C PRO A 1005 34.99 20.57 -33.26
N GLY A 1006 34.70 21.88 -33.12
CA GLY A 1006 35.47 22.89 -32.39
C GLY A 1006 35.10 23.06 -30.90
N PRO A 1007 35.59 24.13 -30.23
CA PRO A 1007 35.77 24.20 -28.77
C PRO A 1007 34.64 24.90 -28.01
N GLU A 1008 34.42 24.47 -26.75
CA GLU A 1008 33.41 25.03 -25.83
C GLU A 1008 33.91 26.19 -24.96
N ILE A 1009 32.92 26.99 -24.54
CA ILE A 1009 32.95 28.34 -23.98
C ILE A 1009 32.92 28.32 -22.43
N SER A 1010 33.47 29.39 -21.85
CA SER A 1010 33.68 29.70 -20.43
C SER A 1010 32.47 30.22 -19.62
N ARG A 1011 32.46 29.85 -18.32
CA ARG A 1011 32.02 30.59 -17.07
C ARG A 1011 30.51 30.71 -16.73
N PRO A 1012 30.09 30.94 -15.45
CA PRO A 1012 30.83 31.50 -14.28
C PRO A 1012 30.63 30.81 -12.88
N PRO A 1013 31.31 31.27 -11.80
CA PRO A 1013 31.14 30.77 -10.43
C PRO A 1013 30.28 31.67 -9.53
N SER A 1014 29.58 31.06 -8.56
CA SER A 1014 28.79 31.75 -7.51
C SER A 1014 29.46 31.67 -6.13
N ARG A 1015 29.45 32.81 -5.42
CA ARG A 1015 29.89 33.05 -4.04
C ARG A 1015 29.07 32.26 -2.99
N SER A 1016 29.70 31.83 -1.89
CA SER A 1016 29.47 32.42 -0.55
C SER A 1016 30.38 31.80 0.52
N SER A 1017 30.71 32.65 1.49
CA SER A 1017 31.63 32.46 2.63
C SER A 1017 30.88 32.21 3.94
N ARG A 1018 31.42 31.42 4.88
CA ARG A 1018 31.63 31.82 6.30
C ARG A 1018 32.33 30.76 7.18
N LYS A 1019 33.44 31.21 7.78
CA LYS A 1019 33.94 31.06 9.18
C LYS A 1019 34.27 29.65 9.74
N GLY A 1020 35.54 29.48 10.13
CA GLY A 1020 36.15 28.34 10.86
C GLY A 1020 35.92 28.36 12.39
N PRO A 1021 36.88 27.97 13.27
CA PRO A 1021 38.26 27.50 13.05
C PRO A 1021 38.73 26.23 13.83
N GLY A 1022 39.83 25.63 13.37
CA GLY A 1022 40.98 25.13 14.15
C GLY A 1022 40.84 23.93 15.11
N GLN A 1023 41.63 22.86 14.88
CA GLN A 1023 42.72 22.44 15.80
C GLN A 1023 43.53 21.26 15.25
N LEU A 1024 44.81 21.26 15.62
CA LEU A 1024 45.84 20.23 15.41
C LEU A 1024 45.56 18.95 16.24
N HIS A 1025 46.00 17.78 15.74
CA HIS A 1025 47.11 16.96 16.26
C HIS A 1025 46.92 15.44 16.05
N LEU A 1026 48.05 14.82 15.69
CA LEU A 1026 48.46 13.40 15.71
C LEU A 1026 48.05 12.51 14.54
#